data_AF-A0A2H6FB45-F1
#
_entry.id   AF-A0A2H6FB45-F1
#
_cell.length_a   1.000
_cell.length_b   1.000
_cell.length_c   1.000
_cell.angle_alpha   90.00
_cell.angle_beta   90.00
_cell.angle_gamma   90.00
#
_symmetry.space_group_name_H-M   'P 1'
#
loop_
_entity.id
_entity.type
_entity.pdbx_description
1 polymer ?
#
loop_
_entity_poly.entity_id
_entity_poly.type
_entity_poly.pdbx_seq_one_letter_code
_entity_poly.pdbx_strand_id
1 'polypeptide(L)'
;MKRISLIMVFLLVSTLAYGFEQIEFKMKLGQEGAAPGQLKEPSDIAVDSDGIIYVADKGNKRINIMDRDGRTINTWRSSRTDGWKLDEPAGIAVYGNKVYVTDSYNDQVLVFFKSGVFVDKFGGSGSGPKQFDEPHGICVRQGIVYVADTGNNRVQLFSLDGIYLGSIGKKGDGLGEMSRPTDVAVDGRGYIYVSEEGNDRIGVFLQSGRLYRYYYDVKGPTSVAVDRMGFFVGDAGNFKIKKFNLESRLVLSFGTEGKDDAQFRSISGVAVDKDGNIYVVDSGRNDIQIFVPERKIRMAPDSVPPPDSVKWLNDVKAKVADIAWYKDRLYATSPEGDELVLIQDGAVRQIIKGEGKNRLSEPYGIAVDDRGYLWIADSGNDRVVRTDREGKVVFSLGESGGEEVSFSSPSGIAVSRKGFIYVADTGNERLLVFNDKGVFITKIEKAGRDDFDEPVDVVLDNSGNIYVADKGLNEVAKYSSSGRFLMYIGGEGKSDGRFEGPTSLAVLDNELFVLDSGNSRIQIFDLRGKFLRKFGSEGKGRGEFMNPLSMAAKDDTTLFVSDSENSRIEEFKILRTPGVSLRLEAKTGVKDVRLRWLGSRESYVSHYRVYRSDHNVVYRLIASPPTPEYTDNNVEPGKTYYYKVSAVAEYGNEGARSVVVVAKTKKIIALPPAGLTATPDERAILLRWKPAGGESFASYYVIYRDVNGVYKDIGRVKDTSFKDEGLKPQTDYTYKVAAVSPNNEESKGVILKTATILRRPPLEIEVLQIRDIFPRAFRIYEKDGIGQIRVSNNSNKQVNDIKISFKTREFMDRPALIKIKSLQPSKSVEVNIKPVVFNNRILLLKEDRSVKADIGINYVYEGSPKSYSTTHDLMIILTGRKYTKTQVKRFLKAVSSLERRVIKAKAYKRARGKIMKELDTRYSVIKRLRDEKLGYGEVVSCIYISNETGRPPMDILNAEKAGQKWQDLMSMFDLDINDVTNTIEGISRSIILKKKSKPRRRRMETDRYIK
;
A
#
# COMPACT_ATOMS: atom_id res chain seq x y z
N MET A 1 21.45 -37.68 -48.34
CA MET A 1 21.13 -38.60 -47.22
C MET A 1 22.37 -38.67 -46.32
N LYS A 2 22.19 -38.45 -45.00
CA LYS A 2 23.15 -37.89 -44.01
C LYS A 2 23.14 -36.35 -43.98
N ARG A 3 22.92 -35.81 -42.78
CA ARG A 3 22.61 -34.42 -42.39
C ARG A 3 21.16 -33.98 -42.66
N ILE A 4 20.25 -34.36 -41.75
CA ILE A 4 19.07 -33.63 -41.21
C ILE A 4 18.38 -34.67 -40.30
N SER A 5 18.74 -34.73 -39.02
CA SER A 5 18.01 -35.46 -37.95
C SER A 5 18.48 -35.04 -36.55
N LEU A 6 19.01 -33.82 -36.39
CA LEU A 6 19.51 -33.31 -35.11
C LEU A 6 18.91 -31.94 -34.77
N ILE A 7 17.62 -31.69 -35.08
CA ILE A 7 16.90 -30.46 -34.71
C ILE A 7 15.44 -30.72 -34.24
N MET A 8 14.95 -31.97 -34.18
CA MET A 8 13.54 -32.23 -33.86
C MET A 8 13.31 -33.33 -32.79
N VAL A 9 13.94 -33.16 -31.61
CA VAL A 9 13.45 -33.75 -30.33
C VAL A 9 13.50 -32.68 -29.23
N PHE A 10 13.31 -31.41 -29.60
CA PHE A 10 13.24 -30.27 -28.69
C PHE A 10 11.94 -29.48 -28.89
N LEU A 11 10.80 -30.17 -29.06
CA LEU A 11 9.46 -29.56 -29.05
C LEU A 11 8.39 -30.67 -29.08
N LEU A 12 8.11 -31.25 -27.91
CA LEU A 12 6.81 -31.82 -27.46
C LEU A 12 7.00 -32.73 -26.24
N VAL A 13 7.39 -32.13 -25.11
CA VAL A 13 6.95 -32.56 -23.77
C VAL A 13 6.65 -31.28 -22.98
N SER A 14 5.54 -30.63 -23.32
CA SER A 14 4.92 -29.60 -22.48
C SER A 14 3.98 -30.29 -21.49
N THR A 15 4.58 -30.98 -20.53
CA THR A 15 3.95 -31.39 -19.27
C THR A 15 4.97 -31.07 -18.17
N LEU A 16 4.82 -29.89 -17.55
CA LEU A 16 5.42 -29.47 -16.26
C LEU A 16 6.75 -30.14 -15.89
N ALA A 17 7.82 -29.85 -16.64
CA ALA A 17 9.18 -30.06 -16.14
C ALA A 17 9.47 -28.97 -15.10
N TYR A 18 9.13 -29.22 -13.84
CA TYR A 18 9.71 -28.49 -12.72
C TYR A 18 11.20 -28.82 -12.70
N GLY A 19 12.05 -27.91 -13.18
CA GLY A 19 13.49 -28.02 -13.01
C GLY A 19 13.82 -28.12 -11.52
N PHE A 20 14.72 -29.04 -11.15
CA PHE A 20 15.27 -29.11 -9.80
C PHE A 20 15.79 -27.74 -9.36
N GLU A 21 15.51 -27.36 -8.12
CA GLU A 21 16.03 -26.12 -7.53
C GLU A 21 17.57 -26.22 -7.54
N GLN A 22 18.25 -25.28 -8.20
CA GLN A 22 19.72 -25.23 -8.19
C GLN A 22 20.22 -24.40 -7.02
N ILE A 23 21.32 -24.86 -6.43
CA ILE A 23 22.00 -24.20 -5.32
C ILE A 23 23.47 -23.99 -5.68
N GLU A 24 24.04 -22.93 -5.14
CA GLU A 24 25.44 -22.60 -5.30
C GLU A 24 26.13 -22.58 -3.94
N PHE A 25 27.32 -23.18 -3.85
CA PHE A 25 28.20 -22.97 -2.72
C PHE A 25 28.65 -21.51 -2.70
N LYS A 26 28.46 -20.84 -1.56
CA LYS A 26 28.83 -19.44 -1.39
C LYS A 26 30.17 -19.31 -0.68
N MET A 27 30.29 -19.93 0.49
CA MET A 27 31.48 -19.83 1.33
C MET A 27 31.49 -20.88 2.44
N LYS A 28 32.68 -21.07 3.01
CA LYS A 28 32.93 -21.88 4.19
C LYS A 28 33.30 -20.98 5.38
N LEU A 29 32.75 -21.29 6.55
CA LEU A 29 33.09 -20.67 7.82
C LEU A 29 33.73 -21.70 8.75
N GLY A 30 34.61 -21.24 9.63
CA GLY A 30 35.25 -22.10 10.61
C GLY A 30 36.39 -22.97 10.05
N GLN A 31 37.26 -23.33 10.96
CA GLN A 31 38.31 -24.33 10.80
C GLN A 31 38.56 -24.97 12.17
N GLU A 32 39.17 -26.15 12.19
CA GLU A 32 39.50 -26.82 13.45
C GLU A 32 40.37 -25.94 14.36
N GLY A 33 39.96 -25.83 15.62
CA GLY A 33 40.74 -25.19 16.68
C GLY A 33 39.89 -24.48 17.74
N ALA A 34 40.55 -23.69 18.59
CA ALA A 34 39.93 -23.04 19.75
C ALA A 34 40.05 -21.51 19.75
N ALA A 35 40.75 -20.90 18.77
CA ALA A 35 40.79 -19.45 18.63
C ALA A 35 39.39 -18.88 18.26
N PRO A 36 39.17 -17.57 18.41
CA PRO A 36 37.92 -16.94 17.94
C PRO A 36 37.65 -17.28 16.46
N GLY A 37 36.45 -17.77 16.16
CA GLY A 37 36.05 -18.17 14.80
C GLY A 37 36.52 -19.56 14.36
N GLN A 38 37.34 -20.25 15.15
CA GLN A 38 37.63 -21.68 14.98
C GLN A 38 36.57 -22.53 15.69
N LEU A 39 36.34 -23.75 15.20
CA LEU A 39 35.33 -24.66 15.71
C LEU A 39 35.98 -26.01 16.05
N LYS A 40 35.38 -26.75 16.98
CA LYS A 40 35.73 -28.12 17.31
C LYS A 40 34.47 -28.91 17.63
N GLU A 41 34.18 -29.89 16.80
CA GLU A 41 32.97 -30.72 16.84
C GLU A 41 31.68 -29.87 16.93
N PRO A 42 31.48 -28.86 16.05
CA PRO A 42 30.27 -28.05 16.11
C PRO A 42 29.01 -28.93 15.92
N SER A 43 28.03 -28.79 16.80
CA SER A 43 26.87 -29.68 16.87
C SER A 43 25.64 -29.11 16.19
N ASP A 44 25.42 -27.79 16.26
CA ASP A 44 24.24 -27.15 15.70
C ASP A 44 24.44 -25.63 15.44
N ILE A 45 23.52 -25.03 14.69
CA ILE A 45 23.57 -23.66 14.21
C ILE A 45 22.18 -22.99 14.22
N ALA A 46 22.13 -21.72 14.60
CA ALA A 46 20.96 -20.87 14.44
C ALA A 46 21.32 -19.54 13.79
N VAL A 47 20.41 -19.00 12.97
CA VAL A 47 20.59 -17.71 12.30
C VAL A 47 19.39 -16.81 12.60
N ASP A 48 19.65 -15.61 13.10
CA ASP A 48 18.58 -14.68 13.44
C ASP A 48 18.11 -13.82 12.25
N SER A 49 17.10 -12.98 12.49
CA SER A 49 16.52 -12.11 11.45
C SER A 49 17.48 -11.07 10.88
N ASP A 50 18.53 -10.73 11.62
CA ASP A 50 19.59 -9.80 11.20
C ASP A 50 20.69 -10.56 10.44
N GLY A 51 20.69 -11.88 10.53
CA GLY A 51 21.64 -12.80 9.92
C GLY A 51 22.89 -12.98 10.78
N ILE A 52 22.79 -12.77 12.08
CA ILE A 52 23.81 -13.18 13.03
C ILE A 52 23.73 -14.69 13.20
N ILE A 53 24.88 -15.34 13.12
CA ILE A 53 25.05 -16.79 13.17
C ILE A 53 25.50 -17.17 14.58
N TYR A 54 24.81 -18.12 15.20
CA TYR A 54 25.13 -18.67 16.52
C TYR A 54 25.43 -20.15 16.34
N VAL A 55 26.55 -20.63 16.86
CA VAL A 55 27.03 -22.00 16.65
C VAL A 55 27.33 -22.64 17.99
N ALA A 56 26.71 -23.79 18.25
CA ALA A 56 27.04 -24.67 19.35
C ALA A 56 28.36 -25.39 19.05
N ASP A 57 29.44 -24.97 19.72
CA ASP A 57 30.79 -25.47 19.50
C ASP A 57 31.14 -26.47 20.61
N LYS A 58 30.61 -27.70 20.47
CA LYS A 58 30.60 -28.75 21.50
C LYS A 58 31.99 -29.03 22.06
N GLY A 59 32.96 -29.33 21.20
CA GLY A 59 34.31 -29.71 21.60
C GLY A 59 35.07 -28.59 22.32
N ASN A 60 34.68 -27.33 22.12
CA ASN A 60 35.24 -26.18 22.83
C ASN A 60 34.36 -25.67 23.98
N LYS A 61 33.20 -26.30 24.24
CA LYS A 61 32.28 -25.95 25.34
C LYS A 61 31.85 -24.48 25.32
N ARG A 62 31.49 -23.98 24.14
CA ARG A 62 31.15 -22.56 23.95
C ARG A 62 30.09 -22.36 22.87
N ILE A 63 29.54 -21.14 22.82
CA ILE A 63 28.75 -20.65 21.68
C ILE A 63 29.59 -19.64 20.91
N ASN A 64 29.80 -19.86 19.60
CA ASN A 64 30.44 -18.88 18.72
C ASN A 64 29.39 -18.06 18.00
N ILE A 65 29.63 -16.74 17.90
CA ILE A 65 28.71 -15.80 17.29
C ILE A 65 29.44 -15.04 16.20
N MET A 66 28.88 -15.06 15.00
CA MET A 66 29.50 -14.56 13.79
C MET A 66 28.54 -13.69 12.98
N ASP A 67 29.08 -12.74 12.21
CA ASP A 67 28.32 -12.04 11.18
C ASP A 67 28.13 -12.92 9.93
N ARG A 68 27.38 -12.41 8.94
CA ARG A 68 27.10 -13.11 7.67
C ARG A 68 28.35 -13.38 6.82
N ASP A 69 29.47 -12.74 7.12
CA ASP A 69 30.76 -12.89 6.43
C ASP A 69 31.72 -13.80 7.22
N GLY A 70 31.28 -14.36 8.36
CA GLY A 70 32.09 -15.25 9.20
C GLY A 70 32.98 -14.54 10.22
N ARG A 71 32.88 -13.21 10.37
CA ARG A 71 33.67 -12.50 11.38
C ARG A 71 33.09 -12.77 12.76
N THR A 72 33.93 -13.19 13.69
CA THR A 72 33.51 -13.40 15.07
C THR A 72 33.10 -12.09 15.71
N ILE A 73 31.85 -12.04 16.17
CA ILE A 73 31.28 -10.95 16.94
C ILE A 73 31.53 -11.19 18.42
N ASN A 74 31.28 -12.41 18.89
CA ASN A 74 31.38 -12.77 20.30
C ASN A 74 31.55 -14.29 20.47
N THR A 75 32.01 -14.70 21.65
CA THR A 75 32.12 -16.11 22.04
C THR A 75 31.68 -16.26 23.50
N TRP A 76 30.67 -17.07 23.75
CA TRP A 76 30.15 -17.32 25.10
C TRP A 76 30.71 -18.61 25.67
N ARG A 77 31.32 -18.52 26.85
CA ARG A 77 31.85 -19.66 27.60
C ARG A 77 31.58 -19.44 29.08
N SER A 78 31.21 -20.49 29.80
CA SER A 78 30.98 -20.39 31.24
C SER A 78 32.29 -20.16 31.99
N SER A 79 32.29 -19.19 32.90
CA SER A 79 33.30 -19.03 33.93
C SER A 79 32.90 -19.79 35.21
N ARG A 80 33.80 -19.87 36.19
CA ARG A 80 33.52 -20.54 37.48
C ARG A 80 32.43 -19.82 38.30
N THR A 81 32.12 -18.57 38.00
CA THR A 81 31.23 -17.72 38.81
C THR A 81 29.86 -17.48 38.18
N ASP A 82 29.60 -17.99 36.98
CA ASP A 82 28.46 -17.51 36.20
C ASP A 82 27.11 -18.15 36.59
N GLY A 83 27.10 -19.15 37.48
CA GLY A 83 25.88 -19.86 37.89
C GLY A 83 25.29 -20.80 36.82
N TRP A 84 25.90 -20.84 35.64
CA TRP A 84 25.62 -21.76 34.54
C TRP A 84 26.92 -22.38 34.03
N LYS A 85 26.80 -23.54 33.38
CA LYS A 85 27.92 -24.29 32.82
C LYS A 85 27.49 -24.88 31.48
N LEU A 86 28.39 -24.84 30.50
CA LEU A 86 28.23 -25.47 29.20
C LEU A 86 29.27 -26.60 29.10
N ASP A 87 28.84 -27.84 28.94
CA ASP A 87 29.72 -29.01 28.76
C ASP A 87 29.56 -29.65 27.40
N GLU A 88 28.33 -29.92 26.97
CA GLU A 88 28.05 -30.42 25.63
C GLU A 88 26.88 -29.64 25.02
N PRO A 89 27.10 -28.40 24.55
CA PRO A 89 26.07 -27.69 23.83
C PRO A 89 25.71 -28.50 22.59
N ALA A 90 24.43 -28.87 22.45
CA ALA A 90 23.97 -29.80 21.42
C ALA A 90 23.15 -29.07 20.37
N GLY A 91 22.03 -28.46 20.77
CA GLY A 91 21.12 -27.70 19.91
C GLY A 91 21.07 -26.21 20.29
N ILE A 92 20.74 -25.35 19.33
CA ILE A 92 20.63 -23.91 19.54
C ILE A 92 19.46 -23.28 18.76
N ALA A 93 18.70 -22.41 19.42
CA ALA A 93 17.60 -21.67 18.80
C ALA A 93 17.58 -20.20 19.22
N VAL A 94 17.19 -19.32 18.30
CA VAL A 94 17.08 -17.87 18.56
C VAL A 94 15.63 -17.43 18.38
N TYR A 95 15.08 -16.74 19.38
CA TYR A 95 13.72 -16.22 19.34
C TYR A 95 13.61 -14.85 20.03
N GLY A 96 13.15 -13.85 19.27
CA GLY A 96 13.11 -12.47 19.74
C GLY A 96 14.50 -11.98 20.14
N ASN A 97 14.69 -11.65 21.41
CA ASN A 97 15.98 -11.25 21.99
C ASN A 97 16.64 -12.36 22.83
N LYS A 98 16.10 -13.58 22.84
CA LYS A 98 16.63 -14.71 23.61
C LYS A 98 17.28 -15.76 22.69
N VAL A 99 18.27 -16.46 23.23
CA VAL A 99 18.95 -17.62 22.64
C VAL A 99 18.79 -18.79 23.63
N TYR A 100 18.32 -19.92 23.14
CA TYR A 100 18.08 -21.14 23.91
C TYR A 100 19.10 -22.19 23.45
N VAL A 101 19.75 -22.85 24.40
CA VAL A 101 20.80 -23.83 24.12
C VAL A 101 20.54 -25.06 24.97
N THR A 102 20.43 -26.23 24.34
CA THR A 102 20.44 -27.51 25.06
C THR A 102 21.88 -27.90 25.37
N ASP A 103 22.10 -28.38 26.59
CA ASP A 103 23.34 -29.02 27.02
C ASP A 103 23.05 -30.49 27.27
N SER A 104 23.53 -31.37 26.39
CA SER A 104 23.21 -32.79 26.41
C SER A 104 23.88 -33.54 27.57
N TYR A 105 24.97 -33.01 28.13
CA TYR A 105 25.67 -33.64 29.25
C TYR A 105 25.07 -33.24 30.60
N ASN A 106 24.62 -31.99 30.72
CA ASN A 106 24.01 -31.47 31.94
C ASN A 106 22.46 -31.61 31.95
N ASP A 107 21.87 -32.27 30.95
CA ASP A 107 20.43 -32.51 30.79
C ASP A 107 19.57 -31.26 31.03
N GLN A 108 19.95 -30.14 30.42
CA GLN A 108 19.31 -28.84 30.67
C GLN A 108 19.23 -27.97 29.43
N VAL A 109 18.35 -26.97 29.49
CA VAL A 109 18.28 -25.85 28.55
C VAL A 109 18.75 -24.59 29.26
N LEU A 110 19.73 -23.91 28.67
CA LEU A 110 20.20 -22.59 29.09
C LEU A 110 19.58 -21.51 28.20
N VAL A 111 19.24 -20.38 28.81
CA VAL A 111 18.63 -19.24 28.13
C VAL A 111 19.51 -18.00 28.33
N PHE A 112 19.83 -17.33 27.23
CA PHE A 112 20.64 -16.12 27.19
C PHE A 112 19.89 -15.01 26.47
N PHE A 113 20.20 -13.75 26.76
CA PHE A 113 19.94 -12.67 25.82
C PHE A 113 20.90 -12.75 24.65
N LYS A 114 20.55 -12.18 23.49
CA LYS A 114 21.46 -12.05 22.34
C LYS A 114 22.77 -11.31 22.66
N SER A 115 22.82 -10.55 23.75
CA SER A 115 24.04 -9.92 24.27
C SER A 115 25.03 -10.92 24.91
N GLY A 116 24.58 -12.12 25.27
CA GLY A 116 25.33 -13.14 26.01
C GLY A 116 25.11 -13.13 27.52
N VAL A 117 24.24 -12.25 28.01
CA VAL A 117 23.84 -12.24 29.42
C VAL A 117 22.94 -13.45 29.68
N PHE A 118 23.33 -14.28 30.65
CA PHE A 118 22.52 -15.41 31.12
C PHE A 118 21.20 -14.93 31.72
N VAL A 119 20.12 -15.61 31.36
CA VAL A 119 18.75 -15.26 31.78
C VAL A 119 18.23 -16.30 32.76
N ASP A 120 18.24 -17.57 32.36
CA ASP A 120 17.66 -18.65 33.14
C ASP A 120 18.11 -20.02 32.63
N LYS A 121 17.78 -21.07 33.38
CA LYS A 121 17.92 -22.46 32.96
C LYS A 121 16.76 -23.33 33.45
N PHE A 122 16.45 -24.38 32.71
CA PHE A 122 15.46 -25.38 33.14
C PHE A 122 15.83 -26.75 32.60
N GLY A 123 15.34 -27.80 33.26
CA GLY A 123 15.75 -29.17 32.97
C GLY A 123 16.55 -29.80 34.10
N GLY A 124 16.71 -31.11 34.01
CA GLY A 124 17.61 -31.93 34.83
C GLY A 124 17.48 -33.39 34.40
N SER A 125 18.45 -34.23 34.77
CA SER A 125 18.46 -35.64 34.36
C SER A 125 17.22 -36.40 34.84
N GLY A 126 16.63 -37.19 33.95
CA GLY A 126 15.51 -38.09 34.27
C GLY A 126 14.52 -38.26 33.11
N SER A 127 13.44 -39.00 33.37
CA SER A 127 12.41 -39.34 32.37
C SER A 127 11.04 -38.68 32.62
N GLY A 128 10.89 -37.97 33.74
CA GLY A 128 9.67 -37.25 34.09
C GLY A 128 9.43 -35.99 33.25
N PRO A 129 8.25 -35.36 33.35
CA PRO A 129 8.01 -34.03 32.79
C PRO A 129 9.10 -33.03 33.19
N LYS A 130 9.58 -32.22 32.23
CA LYS A 130 10.68 -31.24 32.41
C LYS A 130 12.06 -31.84 32.76
N GLN A 131 12.18 -33.16 32.93
CA GLN A 131 13.46 -33.85 33.00
C GLN A 131 13.90 -34.33 31.61
N PHE A 132 15.20 -34.41 31.38
CA PHE A 132 15.78 -34.78 30.09
C PHE A 132 16.77 -35.94 30.23
N ASP A 133 17.00 -36.63 29.12
CA ASP A 133 18.08 -37.60 28.92
C ASP A 133 18.68 -37.33 27.55
N GLU A 134 19.90 -36.79 27.52
CA GLU A 134 20.63 -36.38 26.32
C GLU A 134 19.82 -35.43 25.39
N PRO A 135 19.33 -34.26 25.87
CA PRO A 135 18.57 -33.35 25.03
C PRO A 135 19.43 -32.79 23.89
N HIS A 136 19.02 -33.00 22.64
CA HIS A 136 19.73 -32.52 21.44
C HIS A 136 19.04 -31.31 20.80
N GLY A 137 18.26 -31.48 19.73
CA GLY A 137 17.75 -30.34 18.98
C GLY A 137 16.69 -29.53 19.72
N ILE A 138 16.65 -28.24 19.40
CA ILE A 138 15.76 -27.27 20.05
C ILE A 138 15.20 -26.32 19.00
N CYS A 139 13.90 -26.05 19.08
CA CYS A 139 13.24 -25.04 18.24
C CYS A 139 12.40 -24.12 19.11
N VAL A 140 12.38 -22.84 18.77
CA VAL A 140 11.45 -21.89 19.40
C VAL A 140 10.60 -21.24 18.32
N ARG A 141 9.30 -21.50 18.38
CA ARG A 141 8.33 -21.00 17.40
C ARG A 141 7.06 -20.62 18.14
N GLN A 142 6.46 -19.49 17.74
CA GLN A 142 5.13 -19.12 18.26
C GLN A 142 5.06 -19.12 19.80
N GLY A 143 6.11 -18.67 20.50
CA GLY A 143 6.11 -18.61 21.96
C GLY A 143 6.22 -19.96 22.68
N ILE A 144 6.51 -21.05 21.95
CA ILE A 144 6.73 -22.39 22.51
C ILE A 144 8.15 -22.83 22.21
N VAL A 145 8.80 -23.43 23.21
CA VAL A 145 10.10 -24.08 23.11
C VAL A 145 9.87 -25.58 22.94
N TYR A 146 10.43 -26.17 21.90
CA TYR A 146 10.37 -27.59 21.59
C TYR A 146 11.76 -28.17 21.78
N VAL A 147 11.90 -29.21 22.58
CA VAL A 147 13.19 -29.86 22.87
C VAL A 147 13.09 -31.33 22.52
N ALA A 148 13.98 -31.80 21.65
CA ALA A 148 14.16 -33.21 21.38
C ALA A 148 14.91 -33.84 22.56
N ASP A 149 14.18 -34.65 23.33
CA ASP A 149 14.65 -35.36 24.52
C ASP A 149 15.05 -36.77 24.07
N THR A 150 16.25 -36.85 23.51
CA THR A 150 16.68 -37.94 22.61
C THR A 150 16.71 -39.30 23.31
N GLY A 151 17.27 -39.38 24.51
CA GLY A 151 17.33 -40.60 25.31
C GLY A 151 15.95 -41.09 25.76
N ASN A 152 15.05 -40.15 26.07
CA ASN A 152 13.66 -40.46 26.46
C ASN A 152 12.71 -40.69 25.27
N ASN A 153 13.18 -40.57 24.03
CA ASN A 153 12.39 -40.83 22.81
C ASN A 153 11.09 -40.01 22.72
N ARG A 154 11.19 -38.72 23.02
CA ARG A 154 10.07 -37.77 22.94
C ARG A 154 10.54 -36.37 22.56
N VAL A 155 9.59 -35.51 22.22
CA VAL A 155 9.80 -34.06 22.15
C VAL A 155 8.98 -33.41 23.26
N GLN A 156 9.62 -32.62 24.13
CA GLN A 156 8.94 -31.87 25.18
C GLN A 156 8.67 -30.43 24.76
N LEU A 157 7.53 -29.89 25.20
CA LEU A 157 7.05 -28.55 24.88
C LEU A 157 7.05 -27.71 26.15
N PHE A 158 7.58 -26.49 26.05
CA PHE A 158 7.66 -25.54 27.16
C PHE A 158 7.18 -24.15 26.74
N SER A 159 6.73 -23.35 27.72
CA SER A 159 6.59 -21.92 27.52
C SER A 159 7.96 -21.25 27.34
N LEU A 160 7.99 -19.97 26.93
CA LEU A 160 9.24 -19.21 26.82
C LEU A 160 10.02 -19.06 28.13
N ASP A 161 9.36 -19.31 29.27
CA ASP A 161 9.94 -19.25 30.62
C ASP A 161 10.24 -20.65 31.19
N GLY A 162 10.17 -21.70 30.36
CA GLY A 162 10.54 -23.06 30.75
C GLY A 162 9.49 -23.84 31.54
N ILE A 163 8.23 -23.39 31.56
CA ILE A 163 7.13 -24.15 32.17
C ILE A 163 6.75 -25.30 31.23
N TYR A 164 6.70 -26.53 31.74
CA TYR A 164 6.31 -27.71 30.96
C TYR A 164 4.84 -27.64 30.52
N LEU A 165 4.59 -27.89 29.23
CA LEU A 165 3.25 -27.86 28.61
C LEU A 165 2.78 -29.24 28.13
N GLY A 166 3.70 -30.19 27.93
CA GLY A 166 3.38 -31.52 27.42
C GLY A 166 4.51 -32.14 26.61
N SER A 167 4.25 -33.31 26.05
CA SER A 167 5.21 -34.06 25.25
C SER A 167 4.54 -34.74 24.06
N ILE A 168 5.31 -34.96 23.01
CA ILE A 168 4.92 -35.71 21.81
C ILE A 168 5.84 -36.91 21.70
N GLY A 169 5.26 -38.07 21.41
CA GLY A 169 6.02 -39.30 21.21
C GLY A 169 6.22 -40.13 22.47
N LYS A 170 6.60 -41.37 22.21
CA LYS A 170 7.11 -42.37 23.16
C LYS A 170 7.99 -43.33 22.37
N LYS A 171 8.86 -44.07 23.07
CA LYS A 171 9.75 -45.06 22.44
C LYS A 171 8.98 -46.07 21.60
N GLY A 172 9.38 -46.21 20.34
CA GLY A 172 8.86 -47.23 19.41
C GLY A 172 8.92 -46.78 17.95
N ASP A 173 8.35 -47.61 17.08
CA ASP A 173 8.27 -47.39 15.63
C ASP A 173 6.81 -47.28 15.12
N GLY A 174 5.83 -47.49 16.00
CA GLY A 174 4.40 -47.40 15.71
C GLY A 174 3.90 -45.97 15.43
N LEU A 175 2.58 -45.83 15.20
CA LEU A 175 1.96 -44.54 14.91
C LEU A 175 2.06 -43.57 16.09
N GLY A 176 2.76 -42.46 15.88
CA GLY A 176 2.99 -41.43 16.88
C GLY A 176 4.12 -41.77 17.85
N GLU A 177 4.72 -42.95 17.73
CA GLU A 177 5.94 -43.33 18.47
C GLU A 177 7.17 -42.79 17.74
N MET A 178 8.28 -42.67 18.46
CA MET A 178 9.55 -42.21 17.90
C MET A 178 10.73 -42.90 18.58
N SER A 179 11.87 -42.90 17.90
CA SER A 179 13.12 -43.49 18.39
C SER A 179 14.27 -42.53 18.13
N ARG A 180 14.98 -42.14 19.19
CA ARG A 180 16.08 -41.17 19.18
C ARG A 180 15.78 -39.92 18.33
N PRO A 181 14.81 -39.08 18.73
CA PRO A 181 14.59 -37.81 18.05
C PRO A 181 15.84 -36.93 18.24
N THR A 182 16.53 -36.57 17.16
CA THR A 182 17.79 -35.80 17.23
C THR A 182 17.56 -34.32 17.06
N ASP A 183 16.55 -33.92 16.30
CA ASP A 183 16.25 -32.51 16.06
C ASP A 183 14.77 -32.25 15.77
N VAL A 184 14.33 -31.02 16.02
CA VAL A 184 12.94 -30.56 15.88
C VAL A 184 12.88 -29.20 15.19
N ALA A 185 11.92 -29.01 14.28
CA ALA A 185 11.64 -27.71 13.66
C ALA A 185 10.13 -27.50 13.48
N VAL A 186 9.68 -26.24 13.52
CA VAL A 186 8.24 -25.90 13.41
C VAL A 186 7.99 -24.85 12.33
N ASP A 187 7.17 -25.20 11.34
CA ASP A 187 6.89 -24.33 10.19
C ASP A 187 5.88 -23.20 10.51
N GLY A 188 5.63 -22.32 9.53
CA GLY A 188 4.63 -21.26 9.69
C GLY A 188 3.22 -21.77 9.94
N ARG A 189 2.87 -22.98 9.50
CA ARG A 189 1.54 -23.56 9.64
C ARG A 189 1.38 -24.31 10.97
N GLY A 190 2.41 -24.35 11.81
CA GLY A 190 2.40 -25.04 13.10
C GLY A 190 2.62 -26.56 12.99
N TYR A 191 3.10 -27.06 11.84
CA TYR A 191 3.55 -28.46 11.77
C TYR A 191 4.92 -28.59 12.44
N ILE A 192 5.04 -29.61 13.28
CA ILE A 192 6.26 -29.95 14.04
C ILE A 192 6.94 -31.11 13.30
N TYR A 193 8.15 -30.90 12.83
CA TYR A 193 8.98 -31.87 12.13
C TYR A 193 10.03 -32.38 13.10
N VAL A 194 10.17 -33.69 13.22
CA VAL A 194 11.09 -34.35 14.14
C VAL A 194 11.95 -35.31 13.33
N SER A 195 13.26 -35.13 13.38
CA SER A 195 14.20 -36.10 12.82
C SER A 195 14.39 -37.27 13.78
N GLU A 196 14.16 -38.49 13.30
CA GLU A 196 14.24 -39.71 14.10
C GLU A 196 15.41 -40.56 13.59
N GLU A 197 16.57 -40.44 14.24
CA GLU A 197 17.77 -41.20 13.89
C GLU A 197 17.52 -42.71 14.01
N GLY A 198 16.86 -43.14 15.08
CA GLY A 198 16.66 -44.55 15.38
C GLY A 198 15.69 -45.28 14.44
N ASN A 199 14.81 -44.53 13.76
CA ASN A 199 13.79 -45.07 12.86
C ASN A 199 14.03 -44.72 11.38
N ASP A 200 15.15 -44.05 11.05
CA ASP A 200 15.46 -43.57 9.69
C ASP A 200 14.31 -42.79 9.03
N ARG A 201 13.69 -41.87 9.78
CA ARG A 201 12.51 -41.14 9.27
C ARG A 201 12.39 -39.73 9.82
N ILE A 202 11.51 -38.94 9.19
CA ILE A 202 11.01 -37.67 9.73
C ILE A 202 9.55 -37.83 10.13
N GLY A 203 9.24 -37.62 11.41
CA GLY A 203 7.89 -37.53 11.93
C GLY A 203 7.34 -36.11 11.80
N VAL A 204 6.13 -35.95 11.24
CA VAL A 204 5.46 -34.65 11.15
C VAL A 204 4.19 -34.69 11.97
N PHE A 205 4.06 -33.77 12.92
CA PHE A 205 2.95 -33.67 13.87
C PHE A 205 2.22 -32.35 13.70
N LEU A 206 0.92 -32.34 14.02
CA LEU A 206 0.13 -31.13 14.13
C LEU A 206 0.54 -30.35 15.39
N GLN A 207 0.17 -29.06 15.46
CA GLN A 207 0.34 -28.25 16.67
C GLN A 207 -0.32 -28.87 17.91
N SER A 208 -1.34 -29.72 17.72
CA SER A 208 -2.00 -30.48 18.78
C SER A 208 -1.20 -31.70 19.27
N GLY A 209 0.00 -31.96 18.73
CA GLY A 209 0.81 -33.14 19.03
C GLY A 209 0.40 -34.44 18.32
N ARG A 210 -0.69 -34.42 17.53
CA ARG A 210 -1.14 -35.61 16.77
C ARG A 210 -0.26 -35.82 15.55
N LEU A 211 0.17 -37.07 15.30
CA LEU A 211 0.88 -37.43 14.08
C LEU A 211 0.05 -37.04 12.84
N TYR A 212 0.70 -36.34 11.91
CA TYR A 212 0.18 -36.05 10.59
C TYR A 212 0.69 -37.08 9.57
N ARG A 213 2.01 -37.32 9.50
CA ARG A 213 2.62 -38.33 8.62
C ARG A 213 4.11 -38.58 8.92
N TYR A 214 4.66 -39.64 8.31
CA TYR A 214 6.10 -39.93 8.27
C TYR A 214 6.71 -39.74 6.86
N TYR A 215 8.04 -39.54 6.83
CA TYR A 215 8.88 -39.54 5.61
C TYR A 215 10.07 -40.47 5.79
N TYR A 216 10.32 -41.36 4.82
CA TYR A 216 11.29 -42.47 4.95
C TYR A 216 12.49 -42.39 4.00
N ASP A 217 12.52 -41.44 3.04
CA ASP A 217 13.65 -41.29 2.10
C ASP A 217 14.82 -40.53 2.75
N VAL A 218 15.33 -41.04 3.87
CA VAL A 218 16.46 -40.51 4.66
C VAL A 218 17.15 -41.67 5.40
N LYS A 219 18.42 -41.52 5.79
CA LYS A 219 19.19 -42.51 6.57
C LYS A 219 19.94 -41.79 7.69
N GLY A 220 19.68 -42.17 8.94
CA GLY A 220 20.22 -41.51 10.12
C GLY A 220 20.04 -39.98 10.06
N PRO A 221 18.80 -39.46 9.93
CA PRO A 221 18.60 -38.03 9.86
C PRO A 221 19.02 -37.38 11.18
N THR A 222 19.94 -36.41 11.13
CA THR A 222 20.50 -35.77 12.34
C THR A 222 19.88 -34.41 12.63
N SER A 223 19.46 -33.68 11.59
CA SER A 223 18.95 -32.32 11.71
C SER A 223 17.76 -32.05 10.79
N VAL A 224 16.93 -31.08 11.16
CA VAL A 224 15.79 -30.63 10.36
C VAL A 224 15.63 -29.11 10.43
N ALA A 225 15.48 -28.46 9.29
CA ALA A 225 15.19 -27.03 9.21
C ALA A 225 13.98 -26.77 8.34
N VAL A 226 13.23 -25.72 8.63
CA VAL A 226 12.03 -25.36 7.85
C VAL A 226 12.22 -24.03 7.15
N ASP A 227 11.78 -23.97 5.91
CA ASP A 227 11.60 -22.72 5.19
C ASP A 227 10.11 -22.50 4.89
N ARG A 228 9.82 -21.57 3.97
CA ARG A 228 8.45 -21.22 3.60
C ARG A 228 7.79 -22.21 2.64
N MET A 229 8.58 -23.10 2.03
CA MET A 229 8.19 -24.02 0.96
C MET A 229 8.33 -25.48 1.34
N GLY A 230 8.92 -25.78 2.49
CA GLY A 230 8.98 -27.10 3.08
C GLY A 230 10.07 -27.20 4.11
N PHE A 231 10.82 -28.29 4.09
CA PHE A 231 11.83 -28.59 5.09
C PHE A 231 13.07 -29.23 4.48
N PHE A 232 14.20 -28.98 5.12
CA PHE A 232 15.50 -29.55 4.84
C PHE A 232 15.84 -30.59 5.90
N VAL A 233 16.54 -31.63 5.49
CA VAL A 233 17.02 -32.69 6.36
C VAL A 233 18.51 -32.91 6.13
N GLY A 234 19.27 -33.00 7.21
CA GLY A 234 20.60 -33.60 7.20
C GLY A 234 20.49 -35.12 7.13
N ASP A 235 20.54 -35.68 5.92
CA ASP A 235 20.55 -37.13 5.66
C ASP A 235 21.99 -37.64 5.84
N ALA A 236 22.40 -37.74 7.11
CA ALA A 236 23.81 -37.92 7.49
C ALA A 236 24.37 -39.27 7.00
N GLY A 237 23.57 -40.34 7.06
CA GLY A 237 23.98 -41.66 6.58
C GLY A 237 24.24 -41.72 5.07
N ASN A 238 23.72 -40.75 4.29
CA ASN A 238 23.98 -40.60 2.87
C ASN A 238 24.87 -39.40 2.52
N PHE A 239 25.39 -38.68 3.52
CA PHE A 239 26.18 -37.45 3.35
C PHE A 239 25.47 -36.41 2.48
N LYS A 240 24.17 -36.22 2.68
CA LYS A 240 23.33 -35.34 1.85
C LYS A 240 22.48 -34.39 2.66
N ILE A 241 22.20 -33.25 2.04
CA ILE A 241 21.09 -32.38 2.41
C ILE A 241 19.95 -32.65 1.43
N LYS A 242 18.77 -32.98 1.97
CA LYS A 242 17.54 -33.19 1.20
C LYS A 242 16.52 -32.11 1.55
N LYS A 243 15.85 -31.54 0.55
CA LYS A 243 14.72 -30.61 0.72
C LYS A 243 13.46 -31.27 0.20
N PHE A 244 12.43 -31.27 1.03
CA PHE A 244 11.08 -31.70 0.66
C PHE A 244 10.17 -30.47 0.62
N ASN A 245 9.25 -30.43 -0.34
CA ASN A 245 8.24 -29.39 -0.42
C ASN A 245 7.02 -29.70 0.47
N LEU A 246 6.06 -28.76 0.52
CA LEU A 246 4.83 -28.92 1.31
C LEU A 246 3.95 -30.09 0.86
N GLU A 247 4.04 -30.52 -0.41
CA GLU A 247 3.35 -31.70 -0.96
C GLU A 247 4.15 -32.99 -0.79
N SER A 248 5.17 -32.97 0.08
CA SER A 248 5.96 -34.14 0.45
C SER A 248 6.86 -34.70 -0.66
N ARG A 249 7.19 -33.89 -1.66
CA ARG A 249 8.07 -34.28 -2.76
C ARG A 249 9.48 -33.78 -2.51
N LEU A 250 10.46 -34.63 -2.77
CA LEU A 250 11.87 -34.23 -2.80
C LEU A 250 12.08 -33.25 -3.97
N VAL A 251 12.59 -32.05 -3.67
CA VAL A 251 12.82 -30.98 -4.66
C VAL A 251 14.28 -30.60 -4.82
N LEU A 252 15.13 -30.94 -3.84
CA LEU A 252 16.57 -30.74 -3.87
C LEU A 252 17.24 -31.87 -3.09
N SER A 253 18.34 -32.40 -3.64
CA SER A 253 19.23 -33.32 -2.93
C SER A 253 20.65 -33.09 -3.41
N PHE A 254 21.55 -32.78 -2.50
CA PHE A 254 22.96 -32.51 -2.80
C PHE A 254 23.85 -32.95 -1.65
N GLY A 255 25.14 -33.08 -1.91
CA GLY A 255 26.08 -33.66 -0.95
C GLY A 255 26.65 -34.99 -1.43
N THR A 256 27.92 -35.21 -1.10
CA THR A 256 28.62 -36.48 -1.20
C THR A 256 29.61 -36.59 -0.04
N GLU A 257 30.14 -37.78 0.23
CA GLU A 257 31.20 -37.93 1.22
C GLU A 257 32.50 -37.24 0.75
N GLY A 258 33.15 -36.47 1.62
CA GLY A 258 34.47 -35.92 1.31
C GLY A 258 34.86 -34.65 2.06
N LYS A 259 35.75 -33.84 1.47
CA LYS A 259 36.36 -32.64 2.08
C LYS A 259 36.28 -31.39 1.21
N ASP A 260 35.81 -31.49 -0.02
CA ASP A 260 35.64 -30.36 -0.93
C ASP A 260 34.31 -29.63 -0.68
N ASP A 261 34.03 -28.58 -1.45
CA ASP A 261 32.77 -27.85 -1.39
C ASP A 261 31.59 -28.77 -1.76
N ALA A 262 30.49 -28.66 -1.02
CA ALA A 262 29.34 -29.58 -1.11
C ALA A 262 29.66 -31.06 -0.81
N GLN A 263 30.76 -31.34 -0.09
CA GLN A 263 31.04 -32.66 0.48
C GLN A 263 30.99 -32.63 2.01
N PHE A 264 30.57 -33.74 2.62
CA PHE A 264 30.34 -33.84 4.05
C PHE A 264 30.98 -35.09 4.65
N ARG A 265 31.26 -35.07 5.95
CA ARG A 265 31.72 -36.21 6.75
C ARG A 265 30.80 -36.54 7.92
N SER A 266 30.26 -35.53 8.59
CA SER A 266 29.30 -35.75 9.67
C SER A 266 28.40 -34.53 9.80
N ILE A 267 27.27 -34.57 9.09
CA ILE A 267 26.28 -33.49 9.11
C ILE A 267 25.64 -33.48 10.51
N SER A 268 25.86 -32.42 11.26
CA SER A 268 25.37 -32.30 12.64
C SER A 268 24.21 -31.31 12.80
N GLY A 269 24.19 -30.24 11.99
CA GLY A 269 23.16 -29.20 12.06
C GLY A 269 22.86 -28.58 10.71
N VAL A 270 21.61 -28.14 10.52
CA VAL A 270 21.18 -27.40 9.33
C VAL A 270 20.31 -26.22 9.78
N ALA A 271 20.58 -25.03 9.25
CA ALA A 271 19.70 -23.87 9.43
C ALA A 271 19.40 -23.19 8.10
N VAL A 272 18.28 -22.46 8.06
CA VAL A 272 17.87 -21.67 6.90
C VAL A 272 17.49 -20.27 7.35
N ASP A 273 18.05 -19.25 6.70
CA ASP A 273 17.73 -17.85 7.02
C ASP A 273 16.52 -17.32 6.23
N LYS A 274 16.11 -16.09 6.57
CA LYS A 274 14.98 -15.41 5.91
C LYS A 274 15.17 -15.19 4.40
N ASP A 275 16.40 -15.22 3.91
CA ASP A 275 16.77 -15.02 2.51
C ASP A 275 16.82 -16.35 1.74
N GLY A 276 16.66 -17.48 2.45
CA GLY A 276 16.70 -18.84 1.93
C GLY A 276 18.11 -19.44 1.86
N ASN A 277 19.12 -18.80 2.46
CA ASN A 277 20.46 -19.37 2.50
C ASN A 277 20.48 -20.56 3.47
N ILE A 278 21.16 -21.64 3.07
CA ILE A 278 21.24 -22.90 3.81
C ILE A 278 22.62 -22.97 4.46
N TYR A 279 22.65 -23.19 5.76
CA TYR A 279 23.86 -23.33 6.56
C TYR A 279 23.96 -24.78 6.99
N VAL A 280 25.04 -25.46 6.65
CA VAL A 280 25.27 -26.88 6.97
C VAL A 280 26.49 -26.97 7.86
N VAL A 281 26.29 -27.48 9.08
CA VAL A 281 27.37 -27.75 10.05
C VAL A 281 27.89 -29.16 9.82
N ASP A 282 29.21 -29.28 9.72
CA ASP A 282 29.87 -30.57 9.63
C ASP A 282 30.85 -30.76 10.80
N SER A 283 30.45 -31.59 11.76
CA SER A 283 31.25 -31.87 12.95
C SER A 283 32.53 -32.65 12.63
N GLY A 284 32.52 -33.45 11.57
CA GLY A 284 33.68 -34.24 11.12
C GLY A 284 34.71 -33.41 10.35
N ARG A 285 34.32 -32.22 9.89
CA ARG A 285 35.19 -31.24 9.22
C ARG A 285 35.51 -30.01 10.06
N ASN A 286 34.82 -29.82 11.18
CA ASN A 286 34.93 -28.62 12.03
C ASN A 286 34.65 -27.32 11.25
N ASP A 287 33.71 -27.37 10.30
CA ASP A 287 33.36 -26.24 9.46
C ASP A 287 31.85 -26.11 9.22
N ILE A 288 31.46 -24.97 8.64
CA ILE A 288 30.10 -24.68 8.22
C ILE A 288 30.15 -24.27 6.75
N GLN A 289 29.33 -24.89 5.91
CA GLN A 289 29.20 -24.50 4.51
C GLN A 289 27.87 -23.78 4.27
N ILE A 290 27.92 -22.66 3.53
CA ILE A 290 26.75 -21.84 3.21
C ILE A 290 26.42 -22.00 1.73
N PHE A 291 25.17 -22.38 1.45
CA PHE A 291 24.63 -22.52 0.10
C PHE A 291 23.52 -21.50 -0.15
N VAL A 292 23.42 -21.01 -1.37
CA VAL A 292 22.41 -20.02 -1.78
C VAL A 292 21.60 -20.61 -2.93
N PRO A 293 20.25 -20.59 -2.87
CA PRO A 293 19.43 -20.99 -3.99
C PRO A 293 19.47 -19.94 -5.11
N GLU A 294 19.53 -20.37 -6.37
CA GLU A 294 19.53 -19.46 -7.54
C GLU A 294 18.29 -18.54 -7.56
N ARG A 295 17.15 -19.05 -7.06
CA ARG A 295 15.93 -18.27 -6.87
C ARG A 295 15.66 -18.04 -5.39
N LYS A 296 15.79 -16.78 -4.96
CA LYS A 296 15.28 -16.33 -3.65
C LYS A 296 13.75 -16.28 -3.69
N ILE A 297 13.09 -17.30 -3.16
CA ILE A 297 11.63 -17.35 -3.16
C ILE A 297 11.08 -16.55 -1.97
N ARG A 298 10.39 -15.44 -2.26
CA ARG A 298 9.96 -14.44 -1.28
C ARG A 298 8.52 -14.62 -0.77
N MET A 299 7.94 -15.81 -0.82
CA MET A 299 6.52 -16.00 -0.47
C MET A 299 6.38 -16.64 0.92
N ALA A 300 5.71 -15.96 1.85
CA ALA A 300 5.37 -16.52 3.16
C ALA A 300 3.98 -17.19 3.09
N PRO A 301 3.82 -18.45 3.53
CA PRO A 301 2.50 -18.89 3.97
C PRO A 301 2.05 -18.05 5.17
N ASP A 302 0.74 -17.88 5.32
CA ASP A 302 0.20 -17.27 6.54
C ASP A 302 0.65 -18.12 7.73
N SER A 303 1.21 -17.46 8.75
CA SER A 303 1.51 -18.13 10.00
C SER A 303 0.19 -18.50 10.68
N VAL A 304 0.04 -19.76 11.09
CA VAL A 304 -1.02 -20.14 12.03
C VAL A 304 -0.78 -19.38 13.34
N PRO A 305 -1.83 -19.03 14.09
CA PRO A 305 -1.67 -18.41 15.39
C PRO A 305 -0.82 -19.27 16.32
N PRO A 306 -0.13 -18.66 17.28
CA PRO A 306 0.46 -19.41 18.37
C PRO A 306 -0.59 -20.20 19.14
N PRO A 307 -0.25 -21.30 19.81
CA PRO A 307 -1.18 -21.97 20.70
C PRO A 307 -1.31 -21.20 22.02
N ASP A 308 -2.38 -21.44 22.77
CA ASP A 308 -2.49 -20.97 24.14
C ASP A 308 -1.33 -21.51 24.99
N SER A 309 -0.81 -20.67 25.88
CA SER A 309 0.33 -21.03 26.74
C SER A 309 0.23 -20.31 28.08
N VAL A 310 1.30 -20.38 28.88
CA VAL A 310 1.38 -19.79 30.21
C VAL A 310 2.71 -19.07 30.39
N LYS A 311 2.66 -17.94 31.08
CA LYS A 311 3.82 -17.15 31.49
C LYS A 311 3.88 -17.12 33.01
N TRP A 312 5.07 -17.36 33.57
CA TRP A 312 5.31 -17.13 34.99
C TRP A 312 5.44 -15.63 35.26
N LEU A 313 4.80 -15.11 36.31
CA LEU A 313 4.90 -13.70 36.69
C LEU A 313 5.75 -13.50 37.94
N ASN A 314 5.39 -14.16 39.03
CA ASN A 314 6.05 -14.00 40.33
C ASN A 314 5.78 -15.19 41.26
N ASP A 315 6.55 -15.30 42.34
CA ASP A 315 6.23 -16.16 43.48
C ASP A 315 6.21 -15.38 44.80
N VAL A 316 5.27 -15.72 45.68
CA VAL A 316 5.18 -15.18 47.05
C VAL A 316 5.55 -16.29 48.01
N LYS A 317 6.51 -16.05 48.92
CA LYS A 317 6.89 -17.04 49.94
C LYS A 317 5.81 -17.13 51.03
N ALA A 318 5.04 -18.21 51.01
CA ALA A 318 4.01 -18.53 51.99
C ALA A 318 3.60 -20.01 51.84
N LYS A 319 3.53 -20.76 52.96
CA LYS A 319 2.92 -22.10 53.01
C LYS A 319 1.44 -21.92 53.34
N VAL A 320 0.56 -22.19 52.37
CA VAL A 320 -0.89 -21.96 52.48
C VAL A 320 -1.67 -23.18 51.98
N ALA A 321 -2.90 -23.33 52.44
CA ALA A 321 -3.83 -24.39 52.04
C ALA A 321 -4.67 -23.91 50.85
N ASP A 322 -5.54 -22.93 51.10
CA ASP A 322 -6.43 -22.37 50.11
C ASP A 322 -6.24 -20.86 49.96
N ILE A 323 -6.62 -20.33 48.80
CA ILE A 323 -6.40 -18.95 48.39
C ILE A 323 -7.65 -18.38 47.73
N ALA A 324 -7.96 -17.11 48.03
CA ALA A 324 -9.05 -16.40 47.40
C ALA A 324 -8.66 -14.94 47.08
N TRP A 325 -8.92 -14.53 45.84
CA TRP A 325 -8.62 -13.18 45.36
C TRP A 325 -9.82 -12.25 45.52
N TYR A 326 -9.58 -11.03 46.00
CA TYR A 326 -10.58 -9.97 46.00
C TYR A 326 -9.93 -8.60 45.78
N LYS A 327 -10.27 -7.98 44.63
CA LYS A 327 -9.79 -6.67 44.18
C LYS A 327 -8.29 -6.59 44.01
N ASP A 328 -7.56 -6.26 45.07
CA ASP A 328 -6.11 -6.06 45.13
C ASP A 328 -5.44 -6.93 46.19
N ARG A 329 -6.20 -7.81 46.85
CA ARG A 329 -5.76 -8.63 47.97
C ARG A 329 -5.96 -10.11 47.66
N LEU A 330 -4.97 -10.91 48.04
CA LEU A 330 -5.06 -12.36 48.09
C LEU A 330 -5.16 -12.78 49.56
N TYR A 331 -6.27 -13.41 49.94
CA TYR A 331 -6.44 -14.01 51.25
C TYR A 331 -6.10 -15.49 51.15
N ALA A 332 -5.45 -16.03 52.16
CA ALA A 332 -5.08 -17.44 52.19
C ALA A 332 -5.28 -18.03 53.58
N THR A 333 -5.48 -19.33 53.65
CA THR A 333 -5.54 -20.08 54.91
C THR A 333 -4.25 -20.89 55.11
N SER A 334 -3.92 -21.21 56.36
CA SER A 334 -2.74 -22.02 56.69
C SER A 334 -3.14 -23.49 56.97
N PRO A 335 -2.50 -24.49 56.32
CA PRO A 335 -2.90 -25.90 56.39
C PRO A 335 -2.73 -26.52 57.77
N GLU A 336 -1.78 -26.03 58.57
CA GLU A 336 -1.45 -26.55 59.91
C GLU A 336 -1.60 -25.45 60.98
N GLY A 337 -2.29 -24.36 60.65
CA GLY A 337 -2.34 -23.14 61.45
C GLY A 337 -3.73 -22.80 61.98
N ASP A 338 -3.78 -21.68 62.70
CA ASP A 338 -4.99 -21.04 63.23
C ASP A 338 -5.21 -19.64 62.62
N GLU A 339 -4.61 -19.41 61.45
CA GLU A 339 -4.37 -18.08 60.90
C GLU A 339 -4.82 -17.91 59.45
N LEU A 340 -5.21 -16.68 59.13
CA LEU A 340 -5.40 -16.19 57.76
C LEU A 340 -4.20 -15.34 57.36
N VAL A 341 -3.76 -15.49 56.12
CA VAL A 341 -2.64 -14.75 55.56
C VAL A 341 -3.19 -13.77 54.52
N LEU A 342 -2.94 -12.48 54.72
CA LEU A 342 -3.24 -11.44 53.74
C LEU A 342 -1.98 -11.12 52.94
N ILE A 343 -2.07 -11.28 51.63
CA ILE A 343 -1.02 -10.98 50.66
C ILE A 343 -1.48 -9.81 49.78
N GLN A 344 -0.60 -8.82 49.63
CA GLN A 344 -0.84 -7.64 48.81
C GLN A 344 0.49 -7.16 48.23
N ASP A 345 0.49 -6.76 46.96
CA ASP A 345 1.70 -6.37 46.21
C ASP A 345 2.80 -7.44 46.20
N GLY A 346 2.42 -8.72 46.15
CA GLY A 346 3.37 -9.84 46.06
C GLY A 346 4.11 -10.15 47.35
N ALA A 347 3.63 -9.67 48.51
CA ALA A 347 4.21 -9.98 49.81
C ALA A 347 3.13 -10.26 50.85
N VAL A 348 3.46 -11.11 51.83
CA VAL A 348 2.66 -11.30 53.04
C VAL A 348 2.66 -9.97 53.82
N ARG A 349 1.48 -9.38 53.99
CA ARG A 349 1.30 -8.12 54.71
C ARG A 349 0.86 -8.32 56.15
N GLN A 350 0.01 -9.31 56.38
CA GLN A 350 -0.59 -9.54 57.68
C GLN A 350 -0.90 -11.02 57.87
N ILE A 351 -0.71 -11.48 59.10
CA ILE A 351 -1.19 -12.76 59.60
C ILE A 351 -2.26 -12.43 60.65
N ILE A 352 -3.46 -12.98 60.47
CA ILE A 352 -4.63 -12.71 61.29
C ILE A 352 -4.95 -13.97 62.08
N LYS A 353 -4.99 -13.86 63.41
CA LYS A 353 -5.36 -14.95 64.32
C LYS A 353 -6.62 -14.60 65.09
N GLY A 354 -7.52 -15.57 65.23
CA GLY A 354 -8.69 -15.45 66.08
C GLY A 354 -8.36 -15.73 67.56
N GLU A 355 -9.16 -15.16 68.47
CA GLU A 355 -9.06 -15.40 69.91
C GLU A 355 -10.28 -16.16 70.45
N GLY A 356 -10.07 -16.99 71.49
CA GLY A 356 -11.13 -17.73 72.16
C GLY A 356 -11.95 -18.60 71.20
N LYS A 357 -13.28 -18.48 71.23
CA LYS A 357 -14.20 -19.23 70.36
C LYS A 357 -14.06 -18.87 68.87
N ASN A 358 -13.43 -17.74 68.54
CA ASN A 358 -13.22 -17.30 67.16
C ASN A 358 -11.89 -17.77 66.57
N ARG A 359 -11.08 -18.52 67.35
CA ARG A 359 -9.84 -19.12 66.86
C ARG A 359 -10.15 -20.19 65.82
N LEU A 360 -9.48 -20.13 64.68
CA LEU A 360 -9.56 -21.14 63.63
C LEU A 360 -8.70 -22.36 64.01
N SER A 361 -9.01 -23.51 63.43
CA SER A 361 -8.24 -24.75 63.56
C SER A 361 -8.22 -25.45 62.21
N GLU A 362 -7.04 -25.57 61.61
CA GLU A 362 -6.83 -26.19 60.29
C GLU A 362 -7.82 -25.68 59.23
N PRO A 363 -7.89 -24.36 58.97
CA PRO A 363 -8.81 -23.83 57.97
C PRO A 363 -8.39 -24.27 56.56
N TYR A 364 -9.12 -25.18 55.92
CA TYR A 364 -8.75 -25.70 54.60
C TYR A 364 -9.30 -24.90 53.43
N GLY A 365 -10.45 -24.23 53.55
CA GLY A 365 -11.07 -23.52 52.43
C GLY A 365 -11.41 -22.06 52.72
N ILE A 366 -11.37 -21.23 51.68
CA ILE A 366 -11.70 -19.81 51.74
C ILE A 366 -12.36 -19.33 50.44
N ALA A 367 -13.44 -18.58 50.56
CA ALA A 367 -14.06 -17.84 49.45
C ALA A 367 -14.40 -16.42 49.86
N VAL A 368 -14.52 -15.51 48.88
CA VAL A 368 -14.90 -14.11 49.13
C VAL A 368 -16.20 -13.79 48.42
N ASP A 369 -17.15 -13.19 49.14
CA ASP A 369 -18.40 -12.71 48.54
C ASP A 369 -18.24 -11.34 47.85
N ASP A 370 -19.24 -10.92 47.07
CA ASP A 370 -19.17 -9.63 46.34
C ASP A 370 -19.04 -8.41 47.27
N ARG A 371 -19.46 -8.54 48.54
CA ARG A 371 -19.32 -7.52 49.59
C ARG A 371 -17.92 -7.52 50.21
N GLY A 372 -17.12 -8.54 49.97
CA GLY A 372 -15.77 -8.73 50.48
C GLY A 372 -15.72 -9.40 51.85
N TYR A 373 -16.78 -10.09 52.28
CA TYR A 373 -16.71 -10.97 53.45
C TYR A 373 -16.00 -12.26 53.06
N LEU A 374 -15.14 -12.76 53.94
CA LEU A 374 -14.46 -14.04 53.77
C LEU A 374 -15.33 -15.13 54.38
N TRP A 375 -15.51 -16.23 53.67
CA TRP A 375 -16.16 -17.43 54.15
C TRP A 375 -15.11 -18.52 54.23
N ILE A 376 -14.91 -19.09 55.40
CA ILE A 376 -13.80 -20.00 55.70
C ILE A 376 -14.37 -21.31 56.23
N ALA A 377 -13.94 -22.41 55.63
CA ALA A 377 -14.16 -23.73 56.19
C ALA A 377 -13.13 -23.96 57.29
N ASP A 378 -13.59 -23.92 58.54
CA ASP A 378 -12.79 -24.07 59.75
C ASP A 378 -12.79 -25.55 60.13
N SER A 379 -12.05 -26.34 59.35
CA SER A 379 -12.23 -27.78 59.24
C SER A 379 -11.99 -28.52 60.54
N GLY A 380 -10.96 -28.15 61.30
CA GLY A 380 -10.66 -28.75 62.60
C GLY A 380 -11.67 -28.39 63.70
N ASN A 381 -12.55 -27.41 63.47
CA ASN A 381 -13.65 -27.06 64.36
C ASN A 381 -15.03 -27.49 63.80
N ASP A 382 -15.07 -28.25 62.70
CA ASP A 382 -16.30 -28.75 62.05
C ASP A 382 -17.35 -27.66 61.79
N ARG A 383 -16.91 -26.49 61.35
CA ARG A 383 -17.78 -25.33 61.12
C ARG A 383 -17.36 -24.51 59.91
N VAL A 384 -18.27 -23.65 59.45
CA VAL A 384 -17.95 -22.59 58.48
C VAL A 384 -18.11 -21.25 59.16
N VAL A 385 -17.12 -20.39 59.06
CA VAL A 385 -17.16 -19.03 59.62
C VAL A 385 -17.18 -17.98 58.52
N ARG A 386 -17.89 -16.88 58.77
CA ARG A 386 -17.80 -15.68 57.96
C ARG A 386 -17.05 -14.61 58.73
N THR A 387 -16.07 -13.97 58.12
CA THR A 387 -15.32 -12.85 58.69
C THR A 387 -15.46 -11.60 57.85
N ASP A 388 -15.24 -10.43 58.46
CA ASP A 388 -14.93 -9.21 57.71
C ASP A 388 -13.54 -9.28 57.05
N ARG A 389 -13.13 -8.20 56.38
CA ARG A 389 -11.86 -8.13 55.62
C ARG A 389 -10.63 -8.10 56.51
N GLU A 390 -10.84 -7.77 57.78
CA GLU A 390 -9.84 -7.72 58.84
C GLU A 390 -9.75 -9.06 59.58
N GLY A 391 -10.55 -10.06 59.17
CA GLY A 391 -10.53 -11.42 59.70
C GLY A 391 -11.31 -11.60 61.01
N LYS A 392 -12.13 -10.62 61.41
CA LYS A 392 -12.99 -10.75 62.57
C LYS A 392 -14.21 -11.60 62.23
N VAL A 393 -14.41 -12.69 62.96
CA VAL A 393 -15.60 -13.55 62.83
C VAL A 393 -16.86 -12.75 63.15
N VAL A 394 -17.79 -12.71 62.19
CA VAL A 394 -19.10 -12.05 62.30
C VAL A 394 -20.25 -13.04 62.40
N PHE A 395 -20.04 -14.30 62.00
CA PHE A 395 -21.06 -15.33 61.90
C PHE A 395 -20.42 -16.72 61.79
N SER A 396 -21.06 -17.75 62.34
CA SER A 396 -20.66 -19.17 62.24
C SER A 396 -21.85 -20.05 61.84
N LEU A 397 -21.55 -21.16 61.17
CA LEU A 397 -22.45 -22.20 60.67
C LEU A 397 -21.96 -23.57 61.13
N GLY A 398 -22.88 -24.48 61.47
CA GLY A 398 -22.55 -25.85 61.89
C GLY A 398 -22.40 -26.03 63.40
N GLU A 399 -22.39 -24.94 64.17
CA GLU A 399 -22.41 -24.99 65.64
C GLU A 399 -23.85 -25.24 66.14
N SER A 400 -24.23 -26.52 66.29
CA SER A 400 -25.45 -27.00 66.95
C SER A 400 -26.79 -26.86 66.18
N GLY A 401 -27.15 -27.92 65.46
CA GLY A 401 -28.45 -28.20 64.85
C GLY A 401 -28.43 -29.65 64.31
N GLY A 402 -29.59 -30.32 64.18
CA GLY A 402 -29.71 -31.78 63.94
C GLY A 402 -28.86 -32.38 62.79
N GLU A 403 -28.73 -33.71 62.76
CA GLU A 403 -27.78 -34.50 61.94
C GLU A 403 -27.60 -34.05 60.46
N GLU A 404 -28.62 -33.43 59.84
CA GLU A 404 -28.56 -32.95 58.45
C GLU A 404 -27.66 -31.72 58.21
N VAL A 405 -27.36 -30.90 59.23
CA VAL A 405 -26.63 -29.61 59.06
C VAL A 405 -25.34 -29.49 59.88
N SER A 406 -24.93 -30.57 60.56
CA SER A 406 -23.62 -30.66 61.21
C SER A 406 -22.53 -30.94 60.18
N PHE A 407 -21.43 -30.21 60.19
CA PHE A 407 -20.29 -30.52 59.31
C PHE A 407 -19.37 -31.58 59.93
N SER A 408 -18.54 -32.18 59.10
CA SER A 408 -17.42 -33.04 59.45
C SER A 408 -16.28 -32.71 58.48
N SER A 409 -15.22 -32.06 58.97
CA SER A 409 -14.07 -31.62 58.18
C SER A 409 -14.45 -30.91 56.87
N PRO A 410 -15.27 -29.83 56.90
CA PRO A 410 -15.63 -29.10 55.69
C PRO A 410 -14.36 -28.50 55.05
N SER A 411 -14.22 -28.57 53.73
CA SER A 411 -13.03 -28.08 53.02
C SER A 411 -13.38 -27.02 51.97
N GLY A 412 -13.81 -27.42 50.77
CA GLY A 412 -14.14 -26.52 49.68
C GLY A 412 -15.33 -25.61 49.96
N ILE A 413 -15.23 -24.34 49.57
CA ILE A 413 -16.30 -23.36 49.71
C ILE A 413 -16.43 -22.45 48.50
N ALA A 414 -17.65 -22.23 48.02
CA ALA A 414 -17.94 -21.26 46.97
C ALA A 414 -19.11 -20.36 47.32
N VAL A 415 -19.03 -19.10 46.88
CA VAL A 415 -20.10 -18.11 47.03
C VAL A 415 -20.60 -17.67 45.68
N SER A 416 -21.89 -17.86 45.42
CA SER A 416 -22.54 -17.36 44.21
C SER A 416 -22.80 -15.85 44.28
N ARG A 417 -22.94 -15.20 43.13
CA ARG A 417 -23.39 -13.79 43.02
C ARG A 417 -24.77 -13.52 43.64
N LYS A 418 -25.57 -14.56 43.87
CA LYS A 418 -26.89 -14.47 44.54
C LYS A 418 -26.78 -14.61 46.06
N GLY A 419 -25.58 -14.83 46.59
CA GLY A 419 -25.31 -15.02 48.02
C GLY A 419 -25.52 -16.44 48.54
N PHE A 420 -25.75 -17.43 47.67
CA PHE A 420 -25.73 -18.84 48.09
C PHE A 420 -24.29 -19.30 48.35
N ILE A 421 -24.12 -20.06 49.44
CA ILE A 421 -22.87 -20.62 49.93
C ILE A 421 -22.92 -22.12 49.69
N TYR A 422 -21.94 -22.65 48.98
CA TYR A 422 -21.78 -24.08 48.69
C TYR A 422 -20.61 -24.57 49.52
N VAL A 423 -20.81 -25.66 50.27
CA VAL A 423 -19.81 -26.21 51.18
C VAL A 423 -19.63 -27.69 50.87
N ALA A 424 -18.40 -28.07 50.57
CA ALA A 424 -17.98 -29.47 50.51
C ALA A 424 -17.75 -29.97 51.93
N ASP A 425 -18.68 -30.78 52.42
CA ASP A 425 -18.66 -31.38 53.75
C ASP A 425 -17.94 -32.73 53.66
N THR A 426 -16.61 -32.66 53.53
CA THR A 426 -15.76 -33.76 53.04
C THR A 426 -15.88 -35.02 53.89
N GLY A 427 -15.83 -34.89 55.21
CA GLY A 427 -15.92 -36.03 56.13
C GLY A 427 -17.30 -36.67 56.20
N ASN A 428 -18.34 -35.99 55.69
CA ASN A 428 -19.69 -36.53 55.52
C ASN A 428 -20.03 -36.81 54.04
N GLU A 429 -19.05 -36.77 53.12
CA GLU A 429 -19.21 -37.22 51.74
C GLU A 429 -20.35 -36.51 50.97
N ARG A 430 -20.56 -35.22 51.23
CA ARG A 430 -21.70 -34.46 50.67
C ARG A 430 -21.39 -33.01 50.33
N LEU A 431 -22.25 -32.42 49.49
CA LEU A 431 -22.24 -30.99 49.17
C LEU A 431 -23.53 -30.32 49.64
N LEU A 432 -23.40 -29.32 50.52
CA LEU A 432 -24.52 -28.59 51.11
C LEU A 432 -24.59 -27.15 50.59
N VAL A 433 -25.81 -26.64 50.45
CA VAL A 433 -26.09 -25.27 49.98
C VAL A 433 -26.84 -24.49 51.06
N PHE A 434 -26.35 -23.29 51.36
CA PHE A 434 -26.92 -22.35 52.31
C PHE A 434 -27.18 -21.00 51.65
N ASN A 435 -28.03 -20.15 52.24
CA ASN A 435 -28.08 -18.73 51.87
C ASN A 435 -27.10 -17.89 52.72
N ASP A 436 -27.03 -16.59 52.44
CA ASP A 436 -26.10 -15.66 53.11
C ASP A 436 -26.42 -15.39 54.60
N LYS A 437 -27.55 -15.91 55.09
CA LYS A 437 -27.95 -15.93 56.50
C LYS A 437 -27.67 -17.29 57.17
N GLY A 438 -27.10 -18.23 56.43
CA GLY A 438 -26.77 -19.57 56.90
C GLY A 438 -27.95 -20.52 57.06
N VAL A 439 -29.08 -20.23 56.42
CA VAL A 439 -30.20 -21.17 56.36
C VAL A 439 -29.90 -22.23 55.31
N PHE A 440 -30.01 -23.50 55.69
CA PHE A 440 -29.88 -24.64 54.77
C PHE A 440 -30.95 -24.57 53.68
N ILE A 441 -30.53 -24.79 52.43
CA ILE A 441 -31.38 -24.72 51.25
C ILE A 441 -31.58 -26.10 50.65
N THR A 442 -30.49 -26.83 50.38
CA THR A 442 -30.53 -28.17 49.78
C THR A 442 -29.20 -28.90 49.91
N LYS A 443 -29.23 -30.23 49.86
CA LYS A 443 -28.08 -31.08 49.51
C LYS A 443 -28.02 -31.21 47.97
N ILE A 444 -26.83 -31.23 47.39
CA ILE A 444 -26.65 -31.64 45.99
C ILE A 444 -26.42 -33.14 45.97
N GLU A 445 -27.35 -33.89 45.37
CA GLU A 445 -27.22 -35.34 45.23
C GLU A 445 -26.28 -35.71 44.07
N LYS A 446 -25.45 -36.72 44.27
CA LYS A 446 -24.65 -37.31 43.20
C LYS A 446 -25.56 -38.20 42.35
N ALA A 447 -25.47 -38.08 41.02
CA ALA A 447 -26.38 -38.79 40.13
C ALA A 447 -25.83 -40.17 39.72
N GLY A 448 -26.61 -41.22 39.97
CA GLY A 448 -26.44 -42.55 39.37
C GLY A 448 -25.32 -43.44 39.94
N ARG A 449 -24.74 -43.09 41.10
CA ARG A 449 -23.78 -43.87 41.91
C ARG A 449 -24.04 -43.62 43.40
N ASP A 450 -23.27 -44.26 44.28
CA ASP A 450 -23.17 -43.90 45.72
C ASP A 450 -22.75 -42.41 45.88
N ASP A 451 -22.75 -41.92 47.13
CA ASP A 451 -22.46 -40.52 47.52
C ASP A 451 -21.08 -40.02 46.99
N PHE A 452 -20.74 -38.74 47.27
CA PHE A 452 -19.39 -38.26 46.96
C PHE A 452 -18.35 -39.06 47.76
N ASP A 453 -17.08 -39.02 47.35
CA ASP A 453 -16.00 -39.69 48.09
C ASP A 453 -14.82 -38.71 48.20
N GLU A 454 -14.70 -38.07 49.37
CA GLU A 454 -13.86 -36.89 49.58
C GLU A 454 -14.12 -35.74 48.57
N PRO A 455 -15.30 -35.09 48.59
CA PRO A 455 -15.48 -33.83 47.88
C PRO A 455 -14.61 -32.75 48.54
N VAL A 456 -13.66 -32.17 47.80
CA VAL A 456 -12.63 -31.27 48.37
C VAL A 456 -12.72 -29.83 47.90
N ASP A 457 -13.32 -29.57 46.74
CA ASP A 457 -13.49 -28.21 46.22
C ASP A 457 -14.78 -28.05 45.42
N VAL A 458 -15.31 -26.83 45.39
CA VAL A 458 -16.50 -26.44 44.63
C VAL A 458 -16.29 -25.08 43.99
N VAL A 459 -16.61 -24.94 42.70
CA VAL A 459 -16.60 -23.65 42.00
C VAL A 459 -17.81 -23.46 41.09
N LEU A 460 -18.08 -22.20 40.72
CA LEU A 460 -19.20 -21.83 39.87
C LEU A 460 -18.70 -21.18 38.57
N ASP A 461 -19.30 -21.53 37.43
CA ASP A 461 -19.08 -20.76 36.20
C ASP A 461 -19.97 -19.51 36.11
N ASN A 462 -19.76 -18.67 35.09
CA ASN A 462 -20.52 -17.44 34.87
C ASN A 462 -22.03 -17.66 34.65
N SER A 463 -22.46 -18.88 34.30
CA SER A 463 -23.88 -19.26 34.19
C SER A 463 -24.44 -19.81 35.50
N GLY A 464 -23.61 -19.93 36.53
CA GLY A 464 -23.93 -20.50 37.84
C GLY A 464 -23.94 -22.02 37.86
N ASN A 465 -23.40 -22.71 36.85
CA ASN A 465 -23.24 -24.16 36.93
C ASN A 465 -22.18 -24.49 37.98
N ILE A 466 -22.39 -25.60 38.69
CA ILE A 466 -21.58 -26.01 39.83
C ILE A 466 -20.61 -27.09 39.37
N TYR A 467 -19.36 -27.00 39.79
CA TYR A 467 -18.31 -28.00 39.55
C TYR A 467 -17.77 -28.40 40.91
N VAL A 468 -17.68 -29.71 41.16
CA VAL A 468 -17.19 -30.27 42.42
C VAL A 468 -16.01 -31.17 42.12
N ALA A 469 -14.86 -30.91 42.74
CA ALA A 469 -13.72 -31.81 42.69
C ALA A 469 -13.91 -32.90 43.74
N ASP A 470 -13.88 -34.14 43.29
CA ASP A 470 -14.05 -35.33 44.10
C ASP A 470 -12.72 -36.08 44.07
N LYS A 471 -12.00 -36.02 45.20
CA LYS A 471 -10.61 -36.47 45.29
C LYS A 471 -10.53 -37.98 45.35
N GLY A 472 -11.41 -38.64 46.10
CA GLY A 472 -11.47 -40.10 46.22
C GLY A 472 -11.76 -40.76 44.87
N LEU A 473 -12.62 -40.14 44.06
CA LEU A 473 -12.99 -40.71 42.74
C LEU A 473 -12.18 -40.17 41.57
N ASN A 474 -11.25 -39.24 41.80
CA ASN A 474 -10.37 -38.68 40.78
C ASN A 474 -11.17 -38.05 39.61
N GLU A 475 -12.27 -37.37 39.92
CA GLU A 475 -13.18 -36.80 38.92
C GLU A 475 -13.71 -35.42 39.32
N VAL A 476 -14.27 -34.71 38.35
CA VAL A 476 -15.01 -33.46 38.58
C VAL A 476 -16.46 -33.66 38.18
N ALA A 477 -17.38 -33.49 39.12
CA ALA A 477 -18.82 -33.59 38.89
C ALA A 477 -19.39 -32.21 38.53
N LYS A 478 -20.11 -32.11 37.41
CA LYS A 478 -20.74 -30.87 36.94
C LYS A 478 -22.26 -30.94 37.08
N TYR A 479 -22.85 -29.85 37.61
CA TYR A 479 -24.28 -29.68 37.81
C TYR A 479 -24.77 -28.35 37.21
N SER A 480 -26.06 -28.26 36.89
CA SER A 480 -26.70 -26.99 36.53
C SER A 480 -26.77 -26.05 37.73
N SER A 481 -27.08 -24.79 37.48
CA SER A 481 -27.39 -23.80 38.54
C SER A 481 -28.61 -24.14 39.42
N SER A 482 -29.36 -25.19 39.07
CA SER A 482 -30.46 -25.74 39.86
C SER A 482 -30.09 -27.03 40.61
N GLY A 483 -28.80 -27.42 40.60
CA GLY A 483 -28.33 -28.66 41.23
C GLY A 483 -28.59 -29.95 40.45
N ARG A 484 -29.03 -29.87 39.18
CA ARG A 484 -29.23 -31.07 38.36
C ARG A 484 -27.90 -31.53 37.79
N PHE A 485 -27.53 -32.79 38.00
CA PHE A 485 -26.32 -33.37 37.41
C PHE A 485 -26.31 -33.26 35.88
N LEU A 486 -25.14 -32.94 35.32
CA LEU A 486 -24.93 -32.78 33.88
C LEU A 486 -23.92 -33.79 33.33
N MET A 487 -22.75 -33.92 33.96
CA MET A 487 -21.68 -34.82 33.49
C MET A 487 -20.57 -34.99 34.54
N TYR A 488 -19.74 -36.03 34.36
CA TYR A 488 -18.43 -36.14 34.97
C TYR A 488 -17.35 -35.72 33.97
N ILE A 489 -16.27 -35.14 34.48
CA ILE A 489 -15.05 -34.82 33.74
C ILE A 489 -13.91 -35.52 34.46
N GLY A 490 -13.06 -36.26 33.74
CA GLY A 490 -11.89 -36.91 34.33
C GLY A 490 -12.04 -38.42 34.57
N GLY A 491 -11.47 -38.86 35.70
CA GLY A 491 -11.30 -40.23 36.14
C GLY A 491 -9.83 -40.53 36.44
N GLU A 492 -9.54 -41.60 37.19
CA GLU A 492 -8.19 -41.93 37.66
C GLU A 492 -7.14 -42.12 36.55
N GLY A 493 -5.96 -41.52 36.67
CA GLY A 493 -4.79 -41.84 35.86
C GLY A 493 -3.95 -40.64 35.43
N LYS A 494 -2.86 -40.93 34.72
CA LYS A 494 -1.81 -39.95 34.37
C LYS A 494 -1.92 -39.37 32.96
N SER A 495 -2.77 -39.94 32.10
CA SER A 495 -2.96 -39.45 30.74
C SER A 495 -3.70 -38.10 30.71
N ASP A 496 -3.67 -37.42 29.58
CA ASP A 496 -4.44 -36.18 29.38
C ASP A 496 -5.94 -36.44 29.61
N GLY A 497 -6.59 -35.55 30.35
CA GLY A 497 -8.00 -35.70 30.71
C GLY A 497 -8.26 -36.69 31.85
N ARG A 498 -7.24 -37.24 32.52
CA ARG A 498 -7.35 -38.11 33.71
C ARG A 498 -6.64 -37.47 34.89
N PHE A 499 -7.06 -37.77 36.12
CA PHE A 499 -6.57 -37.13 37.34
C PHE A 499 -6.03 -38.14 38.35
N GLU A 500 -5.19 -37.67 39.26
CA GLU A 500 -4.73 -38.36 40.46
C GLU A 500 -4.81 -37.35 41.61
N GLY A 501 -5.84 -37.46 42.44
CA GLY A 501 -6.14 -36.55 43.55
C GLY A 501 -6.33 -35.10 43.11
N PRO A 502 -7.39 -34.75 42.34
CA PRO A 502 -7.70 -33.36 42.03
C PRO A 502 -8.07 -32.60 43.32
N THR A 503 -7.37 -31.52 43.66
CA THR A 503 -7.57 -30.80 44.94
C THR A 503 -8.27 -29.46 44.81
N SER A 504 -8.21 -28.82 43.65
CA SER A 504 -8.80 -27.48 43.47
C SER A 504 -9.23 -27.21 42.03
N LEU A 505 -10.23 -26.35 41.88
CA LEU A 505 -10.81 -25.91 40.63
C LEU A 505 -10.76 -24.40 40.51
N ALA A 506 -10.68 -23.91 39.27
CA ALA A 506 -10.91 -22.50 38.97
C ALA A 506 -11.60 -22.34 37.62
N VAL A 507 -12.44 -21.30 37.46
CA VAL A 507 -13.06 -20.98 36.17
C VAL A 507 -12.58 -19.62 35.68
N LEU A 508 -11.90 -19.60 34.53
CA LEU A 508 -11.34 -18.40 33.91
C LEU A 508 -11.76 -18.37 32.45
N ASP A 509 -12.37 -17.28 31.98
CA ASP A 509 -12.74 -17.09 30.56
C ASP A 509 -13.48 -18.31 29.92
N ASN A 510 -14.45 -18.86 30.66
CA ASN A 510 -15.22 -20.05 30.25
C ASN A 510 -14.37 -21.30 30.00
N GLU A 511 -13.28 -21.46 30.74
CA GLU A 511 -12.54 -22.72 30.85
C GLU A 511 -12.45 -23.14 32.30
N LEU A 512 -12.48 -24.46 32.52
CA LEU A 512 -12.29 -25.08 33.82
C LEU A 512 -10.82 -25.49 33.96
N PHE A 513 -10.17 -24.97 34.99
CA PHE A 513 -8.83 -25.35 35.42
C PHE A 513 -9.00 -26.34 36.56
N VAL A 514 -8.30 -27.47 36.47
CA VAL A 514 -8.30 -28.54 37.47
C VAL A 514 -6.86 -28.73 37.94
N LEU A 515 -6.63 -28.54 39.23
CA LEU A 515 -5.34 -28.81 39.87
C LEU A 515 -5.28 -30.31 40.18
N ASP A 516 -4.49 -31.02 39.40
CA ASP A 516 -4.30 -32.47 39.43
C ASP A 516 -3.02 -32.77 40.23
N SER A 517 -3.13 -32.62 41.55
CA SER A 517 -1.99 -32.49 42.46
C SER A 517 -1.13 -33.74 42.55
N GLY A 518 -1.72 -34.93 42.49
CA GLY A 518 -0.98 -36.20 42.44
C GLY A 518 -0.14 -36.35 41.17
N ASN A 519 -0.54 -35.68 40.08
CA ASN A 519 0.26 -35.59 38.85
C ASN A 519 1.09 -34.30 38.74
N SER A 520 1.12 -33.46 39.79
CA SER A 520 1.85 -32.19 39.85
C SER A 520 1.62 -31.28 38.64
N ARG A 521 0.35 -31.13 38.22
CA ARG A 521 0.00 -30.36 37.02
C ARG A 521 -1.36 -29.69 37.13
N ILE A 522 -1.60 -28.74 36.25
CA ILE A 522 -2.90 -28.12 36.02
C ILE A 522 -3.40 -28.55 34.65
N GLN A 523 -4.63 -29.03 34.58
CA GLN A 523 -5.31 -29.39 33.35
C GLN A 523 -6.47 -28.45 33.06
N ILE A 524 -6.63 -28.08 31.80
CA ILE A 524 -7.59 -27.08 31.35
C ILE A 524 -8.59 -27.74 30.40
N PHE A 525 -9.87 -27.51 30.66
CA PHE A 525 -11.00 -28.07 29.93
C PHE A 525 -11.93 -26.97 29.43
N ASP A 526 -12.60 -27.20 28.30
CA ASP A 526 -13.77 -26.40 27.99
C ASP A 526 -14.93 -26.75 28.95
N LEU A 527 -15.94 -25.89 29.05
CA LEU A 527 -17.11 -26.16 29.92
C LEU A 527 -17.97 -27.35 29.44
N ARG A 528 -17.61 -28.04 28.35
CA ARG A 528 -18.25 -29.27 27.88
C ARG A 528 -17.45 -30.51 28.30
N GLY A 529 -16.38 -30.34 29.07
CA GLY A 529 -15.54 -31.43 29.60
C GLY A 529 -14.45 -31.90 28.65
N LYS A 530 -14.19 -31.21 27.53
CA LYS A 530 -13.12 -31.58 26.61
C LYS A 530 -11.78 -31.05 27.13
N PHE A 531 -10.81 -31.94 27.31
CA PHE A 531 -9.42 -31.55 27.59
C PHE A 531 -8.88 -30.65 26.46
N LEU A 532 -8.29 -29.53 26.86
CA LEU A 532 -7.71 -28.54 25.94
C LEU A 532 -6.19 -28.56 26.00
N ARG A 533 -5.62 -28.48 27.21
CA ARG A 533 -4.18 -28.34 27.46
C ARG A 533 -3.85 -28.56 28.94
N LYS A 534 -2.56 -28.60 29.23
CA LYS A 534 -2.02 -28.70 30.59
C LYS A 534 -0.77 -27.87 30.74
N PHE A 535 -0.38 -27.58 31.97
CA PHE A 535 0.95 -27.12 32.29
C PHE A 535 1.34 -27.54 33.71
N GLY A 536 2.64 -27.56 33.99
CA GLY A 536 3.17 -27.95 35.29
C GLY A 536 3.86 -29.32 35.27
N SER A 537 4.80 -29.49 36.18
CA SER A 537 5.55 -30.73 36.42
C SER A 537 5.93 -30.82 37.90
N GLU A 538 6.38 -31.98 38.37
CA GLU A 538 6.89 -32.11 39.73
C GLU A 538 8.24 -31.38 39.90
N GLY A 539 8.46 -30.68 41.03
CA GLY A 539 9.77 -30.07 41.35
C GLY A 539 9.71 -28.72 42.06
N LYS A 540 10.83 -27.99 42.08
CA LYS A 540 11.00 -26.74 42.87
C LYS A 540 11.21 -25.47 42.03
N GLY A 541 11.43 -25.58 40.72
CA GLY A 541 11.63 -24.45 39.83
C GLY A 541 10.32 -23.78 39.41
N ARG A 542 10.39 -22.84 38.46
CA ARG A 542 9.20 -22.11 37.99
C ARG A 542 8.19 -23.05 37.32
N GLY A 543 6.93 -22.96 37.72
CA GLY A 543 5.87 -23.82 37.20
C GLY A 543 6.10 -25.32 37.46
N GLU A 544 6.90 -25.65 38.47
CA GLU A 544 6.98 -26.99 39.03
C GLU A 544 6.28 -27.01 40.38
N PHE A 545 5.58 -28.08 40.72
CA PHE A 545 4.78 -28.15 41.92
C PHE A 545 5.23 -29.31 42.81
N MET A 546 5.15 -29.13 44.12
CA MET A 546 5.22 -30.20 45.12
C MET A 546 4.02 -30.07 46.04
N ASN A 547 3.09 -31.03 45.96
CA ASN A 547 1.82 -31.02 46.69
C ASN A 547 1.10 -29.65 46.60
N PRO A 548 0.74 -29.20 45.39
CA PRO A 548 -0.04 -27.99 45.25
C PRO A 548 -1.47 -28.24 45.78
N LEU A 549 -2.08 -27.25 46.42
CA LEU A 549 -3.35 -27.46 47.12
C LEU A 549 -4.51 -26.67 46.51
N SER A 550 -4.28 -25.43 46.07
CA SER A 550 -5.35 -24.51 45.67
C SER A 550 -5.00 -23.62 44.48
N MET A 551 -6.04 -23.18 43.76
CA MET A 551 -5.97 -22.17 42.72
C MET A 551 -6.99 -21.04 42.91
N ALA A 552 -6.60 -19.81 42.58
CA ALA A 552 -7.51 -18.66 42.57
C ALA A 552 -7.38 -17.83 41.30
N ALA A 553 -8.52 -17.55 40.65
CA ALA A 553 -8.57 -16.62 39.53
C ALA A 553 -8.47 -15.16 40.02
N LYS A 554 -7.52 -14.41 39.48
CA LYS A 554 -7.42 -12.96 39.71
C LYS A 554 -8.29 -12.18 38.71
N ASP A 555 -8.27 -12.63 37.47
CA ASP A 555 -9.02 -12.11 36.32
C ASP A 555 -9.14 -13.23 35.25
N ASP A 556 -9.73 -12.94 34.09
CA ASP A 556 -9.94 -13.90 32.98
C ASP A 556 -8.65 -14.53 32.41
N THR A 557 -7.47 -14.01 32.80
CA THR A 557 -6.17 -14.38 32.23
C THR A 557 -5.07 -14.56 33.27
N THR A 558 -5.36 -14.45 34.57
CA THR A 558 -4.35 -14.53 35.62
C THR A 558 -4.80 -15.45 36.74
N LEU A 559 -3.94 -16.40 37.11
CA LEU A 559 -4.21 -17.48 38.06
C LEU A 559 -3.11 -17.51 39.13
N PHE A 560 -3.51 -17.65 40.39
CA PHE A 560 -2.61 -17.99 41.50
C PHE A 560 -2.70 -19.49 41.79
N VAL A 561 -1.60 -20.09 42.19
CA VAL A 561 -1.52 -21.51 42.58
C VAL A 561 -0.72 -21.62 43.87
N SER A 562 -1.29 -22.24 44.90
CA SER A 562 -0.55 -22.57 46.13
C SER A 562 0.25 -23.85 45.92
N ASP A 563 1.54 -23.76 46.19
CA ASP A 563 2.52 -24.84 46.07
C ASP A 563 3.12 -25.07 47.46
N SER A 564 2.37 -25.84 48.27
CA SER A 564 2.46 -25.80 49.73
C SER A 564 3.79 -26.34 50.26
N GLU A 565 4.31 -27.43 49.69
CA GLU A 565 5.60 -28.00 50.10
C GLU A 565 6.79 -27.14 49.66
N ASN A 566 6.66 -26.44 48.53
CA ASN A 566 7.64 -25.40 48.16
C ASN A 566 7.48 -24.10 48.95
N SER A 567 6.49 -24.01 49.85
CA SER A 567 6.19 -22.83 50.66
C SER A 567 6.06 -21.56 49.83
N ARG A 568 5.33 -21.64 48.71
CA ARG A 568 5.08 -20.50 47.84
C ARG A 568 3.69 -20.49 47.23
N ILE A 569 3.32 -19.33 46.71
CA ILE A 569 2.20 -19.13 45.78
C ILE A 569 2.79 -18.61 44.48
N GLU A 570 2.53 -19.30 43.37
CA GLU A 570 2.95 -18.86 42.04
C GLU A 570 1.83 -18.11 41.32
N GLU A 571 2.17 -16.99 40.68
CA GLU A 571 1.27 -16.22 39.81
C GLU A 571 1.58 -16.51 38.34
N PHE A 572 0.56 -16.97 37.61
CA PHE A 572 0.63 -17.31 36.20
C PHE A 572 -0.27 -16.41 35.37
N LYS A 573 0.25 -15.95 34.22
CA LYS A 573 -0.54 -15.33 33.16
C LYS A 573 -0.85 -16.36 32.08
N ILE A 574 -2.12 -16.55 31.77
CA ILE A 574 -2.58 -17.37 30.65
C ILE A 574 -2.46 -16.54 29.37
N LEU A 575 -1.62 -17.00 28.44
CA LEU A 575 -1.40 -16.37 27.15
C LEU A 575 -2.42 -16.92 26.16
N ARG A 576 -3.47 -16.12 25.90
CA ARG A 576 -4.61 -16.48 25.05
C ARG A 576 -4.35 -16.21 23.57
N THR A 577 -4.93 -17.05 22.72
CA THR A 577 -4.90 -16.90 21.26
C THR A 577 -6.32 -16.68 20.73
N PRO A 578 -6.63 -15.49 20.18
CA PRO A 578 -7.95 -15.21 19.63
C PRO A 578 -8.35 -16.18 18.49
N GLY A 579 -9.54 -16.78 18.59
CA GLY A 579 -10.02 -17.82 17.68
C GLY A 579 -10.89 -17.34 16.50
N VAL A 580 -11.07 -16.02 16.30
CA VAL A 580 -12.20 -15.49 15.52
C VAL A 580 -11.93 -15.39 14.01
N SER A 581 -12.94 -15.77 13.22
CA SER A 581 -13.09 -15.35 11.82
C SER A 581 -13.62 -13.91 11.77
N LEU A 582 -12.70 -12.95 11.65
CA LEU A 582 -13.02 -11.54 11.50
C LEU A 582 -13.59 -11.32 10.10
N ARG A 583 -14.92 -11.13 10.01
CA ARG A 583 -15.61 -10.85 8.73
C ARG A 583 -15.27 -9.44 8.26
N LEU A 584 -14.13 -9.31 7.57
CA LEU A 584 -13.63 -8.05 7.05
C LEU A 584 -14.42 -7.59 5.83
N GLU A 585 -14.72 -6.30 5.78
CA GLU A 585 -15.32 -5.61 4.65
C GLU A 585 -14.54 -4.34 4.33
N ALA A 586 -14.50 -3.94 3.06
CA ALA A 586 -13.85 -2.72 2.61
C ALA A 586 -14.81 -1.86 1.78
N LYS A 587 -14.85 -0.56 2.08
CA LYS A 587 -15.50 0.47 1.26
C LYS A 587 -14.44 1.41 0.70
N THR A 588 -14.41 1.54 -0.61
CA THR A 588 -13.35 2.26 -1.33
C THR A 588 -13.79 3.67 -1.75
N GLY A 589 -13.01 4.68 -1.41
CA GLY A 589 -13.06 6.00 -2.03
C GLY A 589 -11.93 6.22 -3.03
N VAL A 590 -11.64 7.50 -3.33
CA VAL A 590 -10.59 7.88 -4.30
C VAL A 590 -9.20 7.82 -3.67
N LYS A 591 -9.07 8.25 -2.41
CA LYS A 591 -7.81 8.31 -1.65
C LYS A 591 -7.87 7.60 -0.30
N ASP A 592 -8.94 6.85 -0.07
CA ASP A 592 -9.14 6.11 1.17
C ASP A 592 -9.76 4.73 0.93
N VAL A 593 -9.47 3.81 1.85
CA VAL A 593 -10.17 2.53 2.01
C VAL A 593 -10.62 2.42 3.45
N ARG A 594 -11.95 2.39 3.66
CA ARG A 594 -12.57 2.23 4.98
C ARG A 594 -12.84 0.75 5.22
N LEU A 595 -12.21 0.21 6.24
CA LEU A 595 -12.29 -1.18 6.66
C LEU A 595 -13.18 -1.28 7.89
N ARG A 596 -14.05 -2.30 7.92
CA ARG A 596 -14.84 -2.66 9.10
C ARG A 596 -14.91 -4.17 9.20
N TRP A 597 -14.92 -4.70 10.42
CA TRP A 597 -15.10 -6.13 10.65
C TRP A 597 -16.00 -6.40 11.85
N LEU A 598 -16.41 -7.65 12.00
CA LEU A 598 -17.06 -8.11 13.24
C LEU A 598 -16.00 -8.25 14.33
N GLY A 599 -16.15 -7.51 15.42
CA GLY A 599 -15.25 -7.58 16.57
C GLY A 599 -15.29 -8.94 17.29
N SER A 600 -14.24 -9.22 18.05
CA SER A 600 -14.12 -10.39 18.92
C SER A 600 -15.17 -10.34 20.04
N ARG A 601 -15.65 -11.52 20.48
CA ARG A 601 -16.54 -11.64 21.65
C ARG A 601 -15.78 -11.99 22.92
N GLU A 602 -14.54 -12.41 22.76
CA GLU A 602 -13.60 -12.75 23.81
C GLU A 602 -13.18 -11.50 24.57
N SER A 603 -13.34 -11.50 25.89
CA SER A 603 -13.06 -10.36 26.77
C SER A 603 -11.58 -9.97 26.78
N TYR A 604 -10.69 -10.92 26.53
CA TYR A 604 -9.23 -10.72 26.55
C TYR A 604 -8.66 -10.06 25.29
N VAL A 605 -9.48 -9.78 24.25
CA VAL A 605 -9.01 -9.09 23.05
C VAL A 605 -8.90 -7.59 23.30
N SER A 606 -7.69 -7.05 23.14
CA SER A 606 -7.38 -5.64 23.43
C SER A 606 -7.42 -4.74 22.20
N HIS A 607 -6.96 -5.24 21.06
CA HIS A 607 -6.87 -4.48 19.82
C HIS A 607 -6.81 -5.41 18.61
N TYR A 608 -6.78 -4.81 17.43
CA TYR A 608 -6.66 -5.50 16.16
C TYR A 608 -5.40 -5.05 15.43
N ARG A 609 -4.95 -5.83 14.46
CA ARG A 609 -3.89 -5.46 13.53
C ARG A 609 -4.43 -5.46 12.11
N VAL A 610 -4.12 -4.40 11.36
CA VAL A 610 -4.53 -4.24 9.97
C VAL A 610 -3.32 -4.41 9.07
N TYR A 611 -3.44 -5.33 8.13
CA TYR A 611 -2.39 -5.65 7.18
C TYR A 611 -2.80 -5.30 5.76
N ARG A 612 -1.85 -4.82 4.97
CA ARG A 612 -2.04 -4.49 3.55
C ARG A 612 -0.99 -5.15 2.67
N SER A 613 -1.41 -5.59 1.48
CA SER A 613 -0.56 -6.04 0.39
C SER A 613 -0.95 -5.35 -0.92
N ASP A 614 0.03 -5.10 -1.79
CA ASP A 614 -0.21 -4.60 -3.15
C ASP A 614 -0.47 -5.74 -4.16
N HIS A 615 -0.09 -6.98 -3.82
CA HIS A 615 -0.09 -8.12 -4.75
C HIS A 615 -0.69 -9.41 -4.17
N ASN A 616 -1.34 -9.35 -2.99
CA ASN A 616 -1.90 -10.52 -2.29
C ASN A 616 -0.85 -11.60 -1.93
N VAL A 617 0.39 -11.17 -1.66
CA VAL A 617 1.49 -12.10 -1.33
C VAL A 617 2.15 -11.71 -0.02
N VAL A 618 2.74 -10.51 0.05
CA VAL A 618 3.39 -10.01 1.26
C VAL A 618 2.51 -8.96 1.89
N TYR A 619 2.11 -9.23 3.13
CA TYR A 619 1.28 -8.34 3.95
C TYR A 619 2.16 -7.57 4.94
N ARG A 620 2.02 -6.25 4.96
CA ARG A 620 2.69 -5.36 5.92
C ARG A 620 1.66 -4.85 6.93
N LEU A 621 2.04 -4.81 8.20
CA LEU A 621 1.25 -4.15 9.24
C LEU A 621 1.20 -2.65 8.94
N ILE A 622 0.01 -2.08 8.85
CA ILE A 622 -0.21 -0.65 8.59
C ILE A 622 -0.88 0.08 9.76
N ALA A 623 -1.58 -0.64 10.65
CA ALA A 623 -2.22 -0.06 11.82
C ALA A 623 -2.53 -1.10 12.90
N SER A 624 -2.72 -0.64 14.14
CA SER A 624 -3.16 -1.46 15.28
C SER A 624 -4.35 -0.82 16.03
N PRO A 625 -5.55 -0.74 15.44
CA PRO A 625 -6.69 -0.03 16.04
C PRO A 625 -7.30 -0.81 17.23
N PRO A 626 -7.80 -0.12 18.27
CA PRO A 626 -8.49 -0.76 19.39
C PRO A 626 -9.94 -1.18 19.05
N THR A 627 -10.53 -0.59 18.01
CA THR A 627 -11.90 -0.86 17.56
C THR A 627 -11.92 -1.65 16.26
N PRO A 628 -13.04 -2.32 15.91
CA PRO A 628 -13.12 -3.17 14.72
C PRO A 628 -13.35 -2.37 13.42
N GLU A 629 -12.70 -1.22 13.30
CA GLU A 629 -12.75 -0.34 12.14
C GLU A 629 -11.44 0.42 11.95
N TYR A 630 -11.11 0.72 10.69
CA TYR A 630 -9.91 1.47 10.34
C TYR A 630 -10.06 2.12 8.96
N THR A 631 -9.48 3.30 8.75
CA THR A 631 -9.44 3.94 7.42
C THR A 631 -7.99 4.08 6.97
N ASP A 632 -7.62 3.38 5.90
CA ASP A 632 -6.34 3.57 5.22
C ASP A 632 -6.42 4.78 4.29
N ASN A 633 -5.74 5.87 4.65
CA ASN A 633 -5.66 7.10 3.86
C ASN A 633 -4.39 7.15 2.97
N ASN A 634 -3.52 6.14 3.04
CA ASN A 634 -2.25 6.10 2.32
C ASN A 634 -2.36 5.19 1.09
N VAL A 635 -3.35 5.47 0.24
CA VAL A 635 -3.66 4.69 -0.96
C VAL A 635 -3.71 5.58 -2.21
N GLU A 636 -3.14 5.08 -3.29
CA GLU A 636 -3.21 5.70 -4.61
C GLU A 636 -4.56 5.44 -5.30
N PRO A 637 -5.13 6.41 -6.04
CA PRO A 637 -6.35 6.24 -6.83
C PRO A 637 -6.23 5.20 -7.96
N GLY A 638 -7.30 4.45 -8.21
CA GLY A 638 -7.37 3.45 -9.28
C GLY A 638 -6.59 2.15 -9.04
N LYS A 639 -5.89 2.03 -7.90
CA LYS A 639 -5.03 0.90 -7.55
C LYS A 639 -5.78 -0.13 -6.69
N THR A 640 -5.41 -1.39 -6.85
CA THR A 640 -5.95 -2.50 -6.06
C THR A 640 -5.05 -2.79 -4.89
N TYR A 641 -5.65 -2.93 -3.71
CA TYR A 641 -5.00 -3.34 -2.48
C TYR A 641 -5.71 -4.56 -1.89
N TYR A 642 -4.98 -5.31 -1.08
CA TYR A 642 -5.46 -6.51 -0.42
C TYR A 642 -5.28 -6.33 1.08
N TYR A 643 -6.34 -6.53 1.85
CA TYR A 643 -6.34 -6.33 3.29
C TYR A 643 -6.62 -7.62 4.04
N LYS A 644 -6.00 -7.76 5.21
CA LYS A 644 -6.31 -8.76 6.22
C LYS A 644 -6.31 -8.09 7.58
N VAL A 645 -7.10 -8.61 8.51
CA VAL A 645 -7.10 -8.16 9.91
C VAL A 645 -6.95 -9.33 10.86
N SER A 646 -6.38 -9.11 12.04
CA SER A 646 -6.31 -10.11 13.12
C SER A 646 -6.65 -9.44 14.45
N ALA A 647 -7.08 -10.24 15.42
CA ALA A 647 -7.29 -9.81 16.80
C ALA A 647 -6.02 -10.11 17.62
N VAL A 648 -5.76 -9.29 18.64
CA VAL A 648 -4.61 -9.45 19.54
C VAL A 648 -5.10 -9.43 20.98
N ALA A 649 -4.71 -10.45 21.75
CA ALA A 649 -4.98 -10.50 23.18
C ALA A 649 -4.11 -9.49 23.95
N GLU A 650 -4.63 -8.87 25.02
CA GLU A 650 -3.96 -7.79 25.78
C GLU A 650 -2.52 -8.12 26.22
N TYR A 651 -2.26 -9.38 26.55
CA TYR A 651 -0.95 -9.89 26.94
C TYR A 651 -0.60 -11.20 26.24
N GLY A 652 -1.39 -11.60 25.25
CA GLY A 652 -1.30 -12.91 24.62
C GLY A 652 -0.92 -12.82 23.16
N ASN A 653 -1.43 -13.79 22.42
CA ASN A 653 -1.06 -14.05 21.06
C ASN A 653 -1.90 -13.23 20.07
N GLU A 654 -1.36 -13.04 18.88
CA GLU A 654 -2.13 -12.61 17.72
C GLU A 654 -2.89 -13.81 17.13
N GLY A 655 -4.20 -13.65 16.93
CA GLY A 655 -5.07 -14.66 16.35
C GLY A 655 -4.92 -14.79 14.84
N ALA A 656 -5.77 -15.63 14.24
CA ALA A 656 -5.72 -15.88 12.81
C ALA A 656 -6.05 -14.60 12.04
N ARG A 657 -5.34 -14.39 10.93
CA ARG A 657 -5.70 -13.32 10.00
C ARG A 657 -6.99 -13.70 9.27
N SER A 658 -7.83 -12.70 9.05
CA SER A 658 -9.06 -12.81 8.26
C SER A 658 -8.75 -13.32 6.86
N VAL A 659 -9.80 -13.82 6.20
CA VAL A 659 -9.77 -13.95 4.74
C VAL A 659 -9.42 -12.62 4.09
N VAL A 660 -8.77 -12.67 2.93
CA VAL A 660 -8.37 -11.47 2.20
C VAL A 660 -9.60 -10.71 1.71
N VAL A 661 -9.57 -9.39 1.88
CA VAL A 661 -10.50 -8.47 1.21
C VAL A 661 -9.75 -7.68 0.16
N VAL A 662 -10.28 -7.69 -1.06
CA VAL A 662 -9.75 -6.92 -2.19
C VAL A 662 -10.46 -5.57 -2.24
N ALA A 663 -9.70 -4.49 -2.32
CA ALA A 663 -10.21 -3.13 -2.37
C ALA A 663 -9.55 -2.37 -3.52
N LYS A 664 -10.32 -2.01 -4.55
CA LYS A 664 -9.87 -1.20 -5.67
C LYS A 664 -10.31 0.25 -5.47
N THR A 665 -9.36 1.15 -5.23
CA THR A 665 -9.67 2.57 -5.07
C THR A 665 -10.28 3.14 -6.34
N LYS A 666 -11.18 4.10 -6.17
CA LYS A 666 -11.80 4.77 -7.31
C LYS A 666 -10.74 5.56 -8.07
N LYS A 667 -10.80 5.53 -9.40
CA LYS A 667 -9.95 6.38 -10.23
C LYS A 667 -10.31 7.85 -10.01
N ILE A 668 -9.32 8.72 -10.12
CA ILE A 668 -9.57 10.14 -10.32
C ILE A 668 -10.12 10.29 -11.73
N ILE A 669 -11.38 10.70 -11.84
CA ILE A 669 -12.01 11.09 -13.11
C ILE A 669 -12.40 12.56 -13.04
N ALA A 670 -12.13 13.31 -14.10
CA ALA A 670 -12.63 14.66 -14.24
C ALA A 670 -14.11 14.62 -14.65
N LEU A 671 -14.93 15.48 -14.05
CA LEU A 671 -16.33 15.63 -14.45
C LEU A 671 -16.46 16.55 -15.67
N PRO A 672 -17.43 16.32 -16.57
CA PRO A 672 -17.65 17.18 -17.74
C PRO A 672 -17.87 18.65 -17.34
N PRO A 673 -17.32 19.62 -18.10
CA PRO A 673 -17.51 21.04 -17.82
C PRO A 673 -18.99 21.44 -17.85
N ALA A 674 -19.40 22.38 -17.00
CA ALA A 674 -20.79 22.83 -16.88
C ALA A 674 -21.04 24.13 -17.64
N GLY A 675 -22.26 24.33 -18.16
CA GLY A 675 -22.68 25.61 -18.75
C GLY A 675 -21.84 26.05 -19.96
N LEU A 676 -21.49 25.11 -20.85
CA LEU A 676 -20.78 25.43 -22.08
C LEU A 676 -21.62 26.36 -22.96
N THR A 677 -21.06 27.52 -23.29
CA THR A 677 -21.67 28.57 -24.12
C THR A 677 -20.69 28.99 -25.22
N ALA A 678 -21.24 29.50 -26.32
CA ALA A 678 -20.46 30.07 -27.41
C ALA A 678 -20.93 31.49 -27.71
N THR A 679 -19.97 32.39 -27.88
CA THR A 679 -20.20 33.73 -28.41
C THR A 679 -19.59 33.80 -29.80
N PRO A 680 -20.40 33.74 -30.87
CA PRO A 680 -19.90 33.77 -32.23
C PRO A 680 -19.50 35.18 -32.66
N ASP A 681 -18.50 35.25 -33.51
CA ASP A 681 -18.07 36.44 -34.24
C ASP A 681 -17.94 36.14 -35.73
N GLU A 682 -17.50 37.11 -36.54
CA GLU A 682 -17.43 36.98 -38.00
C GLU A 682 -16.45 35.89 -38.46
N ARG A 683 -15.32 35.70 -37.76
CA ARG A 683 -14.29 34.70 -38.07
C ARG A 683 -13.73 33.99 -36.84
N ALA A 684 -14.46 34.04 -35.73
CA ALA A 684 -14.04 33.42 -34.49
C ALA A 684 -15.25 32.97 -33.67
N ILE A 685 -15.05 31.99 -32.79
CA ILE A 685 -16.03 31.57 -31.80
C ILE A 685 -15.32 31.52 -30.45
N LEU A 686 -15.82 32.29 -29.47
CA LEU A 686 -15.35 32.23 -28.09
C LEU A 686 -16.22 31.27 -27.29
N LEU A 687 -15.62 30.16 -26.86
CA LEU A 687 -16.23 29.19 -25.97
C LEU A 687 -15.98 29.58 -24.51
N ARG A 688 -17.00 29.46 -23.66
CA ARG A 688 -16.90 29.64 -22.21
C ARG A 688 -17.67 28.56 -21.48
N TRP A 689 -17.12 28.07 -20.38
CA TRP A 689 -17.76 27.10 -19.50
C TRP A 689 -17.43 27.40 -18.04
N LYS A 690 -17.99 26.61 -17.13
CA LYS A 690 -17.67 26.57 -15.71
C LYS A 690 -17.07 25.20 -15.38
N PRO A 691 -16.20 25.10 -14.35
CA PRO A 691 -15.82 23.81 -13.80
C PRO A 691 -17.07 23.07 -13.31
N ALA A 692 -17.06 21.74 -13.34
CA ALA A 692 -18.10 20.95 -12.67
C ALA A 692 -18.07 21.20 -11.16
N GLY A 693 -19.23 21.29 -10.50
CA GLY A 693 -19.30 21.42 -9.04
C GLY A 693 -18.85 20.14 -8.30
N GLY A 694 -18.41 20.27 -7.04
CA GLY A 694 -17.94 19.16 -6.19
C GLY A 694 -16.42 18.88 -6.32
N GLU A 695 -15.98 17.67 -5.95
CA GLU A 695 -14.60 17.17 -6.12
C GLU A 695 -14.23 16.92 -7.60
N SER A 696 -14.34 17.95 -8.47
CA SER A 696 -13.89 17.85 -9.86
C SER A 696 -12.37 18.00 -9.95
N PHE A 697 -11.68 16.89 -10.20
CA PHE A 697 -10.23 16.86 -10.37
C PHE A 697 -9.77 17.24 -11.79
N ALA A 698 -10.25 18.35 -12.35
CA ALA A 698 -9.84 18.78 -13.69
C ALA A 698 -8.47 19.50 -13.67
N SER A 699 -7.47 18.99 -14.39
CA SER A 699 -6.16 19.63 -14.56
C SER A 699 -6.12 20.61 -15.72
N TYR A 700 -6.83 20.29 -16.81
CA TYR A 700 -7.02 21.13 -17.99
C TYR A 700 -8.25 20.64 -18.77
N TYR A 701 -8.61 21.37 -19.82
CA TYR A 701 -9.69 21.04 -20.75
C TYR A 701 -9.13 20.85 -22.16
N VAL A 702 -9.67 19.89 -22.90
CA VAL A 702 -9.38 19.68 -24.32
C VAL A 702 -10.60 20.14 -25.13
N ILE A 703 -10.33 20.97 -26.14
CA ILE A 703 -11.34 21.47 -27.05
C ILE A 703 -11.16 20.76 -28.37
N TYR A 704 -12.25 20.13 -28.80
CA TYR A 704 -12.35 19.50 -30.10
C TYR A 704 -13.30 20.29 -30.99
N ARG A 705 -13.01 20.33 -32.28
CA ARG A 705 -13.92 20.81 -33.32
C ARG A 705 -14.20 19.69 -34.30
N ASP A 706 -15.47 19.55 -34.66
CA ASP A 706 -15.89 18.61 -35.69
C ASP A 706 -15.36 19.05 -37.06
N VAL A 707 -14.77 18.09 -37.78
CA VAL A 707 -14.32 18.24 -39.15
C VAL A 707 -14.79 16.99 -39.91
N ASN A 708 -15.88 17.14 -40.66
CA ASN A 708 -16.51 16.07 -41.45
C ASN A 708 -16.92 14.84 -40.62
N GLY A 709 -17.53 15.05 -39.45
CA GLY A 709 -17.98 13.97 -38.56
C GLY A 709 -16.90 13.40 -37.65
N VAL A 710 -15.69 13.96 -37.67
CA VAL A 710 -14.56 13.57 -36.81
C VAL A 710 -14.11 14.76 -35.97
N TYR A 711 -14.16 14.60 -34.64
CA TYR A 711 -13.66 15.58 -33.69
C TYR A 711 -12.12 15.63 -33.69
N LYS A 712 -11.54 16.76 -34.12
CA LYS A 712 -10.10 17.03 -34.06
C LYS A 712 -9.76 17.89 -32.84
N ASP A 713 -8.67 17.55 -32.12
CA ASP A 713 -8.12 18.37 -31.04
C ASP A 713 -7.61 19.69 -31.63
N ILE A 714 -8.13 20.81 -31.13
CA ILE A 714 -7.77 22.16 -31.58
C ILE A 714 -7.14 23.01 -30.47
N GLY A 715 -7.03 22.48 -29.25
CA GLY A 715 -6.46 23.24 -28.15
C GLY A 715 -6.67 22.63 -26.77
N ARG A 716 -5.72 22.92 -25.87
CA ARG A 716 -5.75 22.50 -24.47
C ARG A 716 -5.52 23.70 -23.57
N VAL A 717 -6.40 23.93 -22.61
CA VAL A 717 -6.35 25.13 -21.74
C VAL A 717 -6.63 24.76 -20.29
N LYS A 718 -6.00 25.49 -19.36
CA LYS A 718 -6.33 25.39 -17.93
C LYS A 718 -7.51 26.30 -17.56
N ASP A 719 -7.66 27.41 -18.28
CA ASP A 719 -8.76 28.36 -18.11
C ASP A 719 -10.09 27.78 -18.59
N THR A 720 -11.20 28.43 -18.22
CA THR A 720 -12.55 27.98 -18.56
C THR A 720 -13.11 28.69 -19.81
N SER A 721 -12.20 29.05 -20.73
CA SER A 721 -12.54 29.68 -22.00
C SER A 721 -11.52 29.37 -23.08
N PHE A 722 -11.97 29.31 -24.33
CA PHE A 722 -11.11 29.07 -25.49
C PHE A 722 -11.67 29.80 -26.71
N LYS A 723 -10.82 30.50 -27.45
CA LYS A 723 -11.20 31.24 -28.66
C LYS A 723 -10.65 30.52 -29.89
N ASP A 724 -11.55 30.02 -30.74
CA ASP A 724 -11.20 29.45 -32.04
C ASP A 724 -11.29 30.55 -33.11
N GLU A 725 -10.20 30.79 -33.86
CA GLU A 725 -10.06 31.89 -34.81
C GLU A 725 -9.78 31.38 -36.23
N GLY A 726 -9.94 32.25 -37.24
CA GLY A 726 -9.72 31.88 -38.65
C GLY A 726 -10.86 31.08 -39.27
N LEU A 727 -12.05 31.16 -38.67
CA LEU A 727 -13.25 30.47 -39.12
C LEU A 727 -13.88 31.15 -40.34
N LYS A 728 -14.64 30.38 -41.11
CA LYS A 728 -15.43 30.91 -42.23
C LYS A 728 -16.67 31.62 -41.67
N PRO A 729 -17.05 32.81 -42.17
CA PRO A 729 -18.30 33.47 -41.77
C PRO A 729 -19.55 32.62 -42.06
N GLN A 730 -20.63 32.84 -41.33
CA GLN A 730 -21.94 32.16 -41.48
C GLN A 730 -21.90 30.63 -41.57
N THR A 731 -20.90 30.01 -40.97
CA THR A 731 -20.64 28.57 -41.09
C THR A 731 -20.89 27.89 -39.75
N ASP A 732 -21.62 26.77 -39.79
CA ASP A 732 -21.87 25.93 -38.62
C ASP A 732 -20.57 25.24 -38.16
N TYR A 733 -20.34 25.30 -36.85
CA TYR A 733 -19.27 24.59 -36.17
C TYR A 733 -19.83 23.84 -34.96
N THR A 734 -19.38 22.61 -34.79
CA THR A 734 -19.69 21.80 -33.62
C THR A 734 -18.44 21.61 -32.79
N TYR A 735 -18.50 21.99 -31.53
CA TYR A 735 -17.41 21.84 -30.57
C TYR A 735 -17.73 20.76 -29.55
N LYS A 736 -16.69 20.11 -29.03
CA LYS A 736 -16.77 19.20 -27.88
C LYS A 736 -15.70 19.61 -26.89
N VAL A 737 -16.09 19.95 -25.66
CA VAL A 737 -15.14 20.30 -24.59
C VAL A 737 -15.16 19.20 -23.53
N ALA A 738 -14.00 18.62 -23.24
CA ALA A 738 -13.83 17.59 -22.20
C ALA A 738 -12.86 18.10 -21.13
N ALA A 739 -13.11 17.76 -19.87
CA ALA A 739 -12.16 17.98 -18.78
C ALA A 739 -11.21 16.79 -18.70
N VAL A 740 -9.95 17.03 -18.31
CA VAL A 740 -8.93 16.00 -18.18
C VAL A 740 -8.43 15.96 -16.75
N SER A 741 -8.40 14.77 -16.15
CA SER A 741 -7.86 14.57 -14.79
C SER A 741 -6.33 14.52 -14.74
N PRO A 742 -5.69 14.66 -13.56
CA PRO A 742 -4.24 14.58 -13.41
C PRO A 742 -3.57 13.33 -13.99
N ASN A 743 -4.32 12.24 -14.12
CA ASN A 743 -3.89 10.97 -14.73
C ASN A 743 -4.17 10.89 -16.24
N ASN A 744 -4.46 12.02 -16.91
CA ASN A 744 -4.78 12.13 -18.33
C ASN A 744 -6.01 11.34 -18.82
N GLU A 745 -6.98 11.07 -17.94
CA GLU A 745 -8.27 10.52 -18.37
C GLU A 745 -9.24 11.66 -18.74
N GLU A 746 -9.83 11.56 -19.95
CA GLU A 746 -10.81 12.53 -20.46
C GLU A 746 -12.23 12.22 -19.95
N SER A 747 -12.94 13.27 -19.51
CA SER A 747 -14.37 13.20 -19.20
C SER A 747 -15.19 12.94 -20.45
N LYS A 748 -16.48 12.59 -20.29
CA LYS A 748 -17.44 12.75 -21.39
C LYS A 748 -17.41 14.22 -21.85
N GLY A 749 -17.32 14.43 -23.16
CA GLY A 749 -17.26 15.77 -23.73
C GLY A 749 -18.64 16.40 -23.82
N VAL A 750 -18.74 17.69 -23.50
CA VAL A 750 -19.96 18.47 -23.70
C VAL A 750 -19.94 19.06 -25.10
N ILE A 751 -20.97 18.75 -25.88
CA ILE A 751 -21.08 19.15 -27.29
C ILE A 751 -21.91 20.42 -27.38
N LEU A 752 -21.44 21.39 -28.17
CA LEU A 752 -22.16 22.62 -28.49
C LEU A 752 -22.04 22.91 -29.98
N LYS A 753 -23.18 23.10 -30.65
CA LYS A 753 -23.23 23.56 -32.04
C LYS A 753 -23.56 25.04 -32.08
N THR A 754 -22.86 25.81 -32.91
CA THR A 754 -23.09 27.23 -33.13
C THR A 754 -22.63 27.63 -34.53
N ALA A 755 -22.98 28.82 -35.00
CA ALA A 755 -22.55 29.34 -36.29
C ALA A 755 -21.80 30.65 -36.12
N THR A 756 -20.72 30.85 -36.87
CA THR A 756 -20.15 32.20 -37.02
C THR A 756 -21.20 33.13 -37.63
N ILE A 757 -21.11 34.41 -37.32
CA ILE A 757 -22.03 35.42 -37.84
C ILE A 757 -21.41 36.15 -39.03
N LEU A 758 -22.16 37.06 -39.66
CA LEU A 758 -21.63 38.01 -40.63
C LEU A 758 -21.97 39.41 -40.15
N ARG A 759 -20.95 40.22 -39.87
CA ARG A 759 -21.14 41.61 -39.41
C ARG A 759 -21.08 42.61 -40.57
N ARG A 760 -20.25 42.32 -41.57
CA ARG A 760 -20.14 43.14 -42.78
C ARG A 760 -21.24 42.82 -43.79
N PRO A 761 -21.55 43.74 -44.73
CA PRO A 761 -22.45 43.41 -45.82
C PRO A 761 -21.90 42.21 -46.63
N PRO A 762 -22.77 41.31 -47.15
CA PRO A 762 -22.36 40.12 -47.90
C PRO A 762 -21.43 40.40 -49.07
N LEU A 763 -21.69 41.51 -49.79
CA LEU A 763 -20.75 42.08 -50.73
C LEU A 763 -20.28 43.44 -50.22
N GLU A 764 -18.98 43.70 -50.41
CA GLU A 764 -18.33 44.95 -50.08
C GLU A 764 -17.68 45.56 -51.31
N ILE A 765 -17.77 46.88 -51.48
CA ILE A 765 -17.13 47.62 -52.56
C ILE A 765 -16.02 48.46 -51.93
N GLU A 766 -14.81 48.26 -52.39
CA GLU A 766 -13.65 49.09 -52.09
C GLU A 766 -13.28 49.90 -53.34
N VAL A 767 -13.20 51.23 -53.22
CA VAL A 767 -12.78 52.09 -54.32
C VAL A 767 -11.26 52.10 -54.39
N LEU A 768 -10.69 51.49 -55.43
CA LEU A 768 -9.23 51.42 -55.58
C LEU A 768 -8.67 52.70 -56.19
N GLN A 769 -9.30 53.20 -57.27
CA GLN A 769 -8.89 54.42 -57.95
C GLN A 769 -10.06 55.01 -58.75
N ILE A 770 -10.28 56.32 -58.66
CA ILE A 770 -11.17 57.08 -59.55
C ILE A 770 -10.43 58.36 -59.95
N ARG A 771 -10.39 58.66 -61.24
CA ARG A 771 -9.69 59.82 -61.80
C ARG A 771 -10.58 61.07 -61.78
N ASP A 772 -9.95 62.23 -61.70
CA ASP A 772 -10.62 63.51 -61.94
C ASP A 772 -11.09 63.62 -63.40
N ILE A 773 -12.18 64.36 -63.63
CA ILE A 773 -12.81 64.49 -64.95
C ILE A 773 -12.41 65.81 -65.61
N PHE A 774 -11.85 65.71 -66.81
CA PHE A 774 -11.56 66.86 -67.66
C PHE A 774 -12.64 67.03 -68.74
N PRO A 775 -13.49 68.08 -68.71
CA PRO A 775 -14.65 68.22 -69.60
C PRO A 775 -14.31 68.19 -71.09
N ARG A 776 -13.18 68.78 -71.52
CA ARG A 776 -12.77 68.79 -72.93
C ARG A 776 -12.24 67.46 -73.44
N ALA A 777 -11.98 66.50 -72.54
CA ALA A 777 -11.49 65.16 -72.85
C ALA A 777 -12.52 64.07 -72.50
N PHE A 778 -13.80 64.44 -72.35
CA PHE A 778 -14.83 63.54 -71.81
C PHE A 778 -14.99 62.23 -72.62
N ARG A 779 -14.76 62.27 -73.94
CA ARG A 779 -14.78 61.09 -74.83
C ARG A 779 -13.71 60.02 -74.50
N ILE A 780 -12.65 60.38 -73.76
CA ILE A 780 -11.63 59.41 -73.32
C ILE A 780 -12.20 58.48 -72.24
N TYR A 781 -13.05 58.97 -71.33
CA TYR A 781 -13.63 58.14 -70.25
C TYR A 781 -14.69 57.15 -70.74
N GLU A 782 -15.29 57.40 -71.91
CA GLU A 782 -16.14 56.43 -72.59
C GLU A 782 -15.33 55.19 -73.03
N LYS A 783 -14.07 55.40 -73.47
CA LYS A 783 -13.19 54.34 -73.99
C LYS A 783 -12.35 53.67 -72.89
N ASP A 784 -11.69 54.46 -72.06
CA ASP A 784 -10.66 54.01 -71.12
C ASP A 784 -11.20 53.80 -69.69
N GLY A 785 -12.40 54.32 -69.40
CA GLY A 785 -13.01 54.28 -68.07
C GLY A 785 -12.51 55.37 -67.13
N ILE A 786 -13.20 55.52 -66.00
CA ILE A 786 -12.91 56.57 -65.01
C ILE A 786 -12.17 56.06 -63.78
N GLY A 787 -12.10 54.74 -63.56
CA GLY A 787 -11.51 54.18 -62.35
C GLY A 787 -11.65 52.66 -62.24
N GLN A 788 -11.19 52.12 -61.12
CA GLN A 788 -11.24 50.70 -60.77
C GLN A 788 -11.75 50.55 -59.33
N ILE A 789 -12.60 49.54 -59.12
CA ILE A 789 -13.14 49.17 -57.81
C ILE A 789 -12.91 47.68 -57.57
N ARG A 790 -12.84 47.27 -56.31
CA ARG A 790 -12.81 45.88 -55.90
C ARG A 790 -14.12 45.51 -55.24
N VAL A 791 -14.75 44.44 -55.69
CA VAL A 791 -15.91 43.85 -55.02
C VAL A 791 -15.48 42.56 -54.35
N SER A 792 -15.71 42.48 -53.04
CA SER A 792 -15.35 41.33 -52.21
C SER A 792 -16.60 40.63 -51.71
N ASN A 793 -16.65 39.30 -51.81
CA ASN A 793 -17.71 38.50 -51.21
C ASN A 793 -17.28 38.04 -49.81
N ASN A 794 -17.82 38.69 -48.78
CA ASN A 794 -17.52 38.42 -47.37
C ASN A 794 -18.34 37.26 -46.80
N SER A 795 -19.34 36.77 -47.55
CA SER A 795 -20.19 35.66 -47.12
C SER A 795 -19.61 34.29 -47.47
N ASN A 796 -20.27 33.22 -46.98
CA ASN A 796 -19.94 31.85 -47.33
C ASN A 796 -20.72 31.31 -48.54
N LYS A 797 -21.57 32.11 -49.18
CA LYS A 797 -22.38 31.72 -50.33
C LYS A 797 -21.90 32.42 -51.59
N GLN A 798 -22.01 31.73 -52.73
CA GLN A 798 -21.77 32.37 -54.02
C GLN A 798 -22.87 33.42 -54.26
N VAL A 799 -22.48 34.63 -54.63
CA VAL A 799 -23.42 35.70 -54.98
C VAL A 799 -23.43 35.88 -56.49
N ASN A 800 -24.62 35.84 -57.08
CA ASN A 800 -24.82 35.92 -58.52
C ASN A 800 -25.48 37.25 -58.92
N ASP A 801 -25.40 37.59 -60.21
CA ASP A 801 -26.09 38.73 -60.82
C ASP A 801 -25.81 40.08 -60.13
N ILE A 802 -24.55 40.28 -59.77
CA ILE A 802 -24.10 41.49 -59.09
C ILE A 802 -24.04 42.64 -60.11
N LYS A 803 -24.84 43.67 -59.88
CA LYS A 803 -24.90 44.88 -60.72
C LYS A 803 -24.34 46.05 -59.93
N ILE A 804 -23.25 46.61 -60.42
CA ILE A 804 -22.68 47.83 -59.88
C ILE A 804 -23.10 48.99 -60.77
N SER A 805 -23.50 50.09 -60.17
CA SER A 805 -23.86 51.33 -60.83
C SER A 805 -22.92 52.45 -60.38
N PHE A 806 -22.33 53.16 -61.32
CA PHE A 806 -21.60 54.39 -61.06
C PHE A 806 -22.36 55.58 -61.66
N LYS A 807 -22.66 56.61 -60.86
CA LYS A 807 -23.34 57.81 -61.35
C LYS A 807 -22.81 59.07 -60.66
N THR A 808 -22.40 60.05 -61.44
CA THR A 808 -22.20 61.42 -60.94
C THR A 808 -23.50 62.20 -61.03
N ARG A 809 -23.93 62.81 -59.92
CA ARG A 809 -25.16 63.64 -59.93
C ARG A 809 -24.97 64.82 -60.90
N GLU A 810 -26.05 65.22 -61.58
CA GLU A 810 -26.12 66.34 -62.55
C GLU A 810 -25.43 66.15 -63.92
N PHE A 811 -24.34 65.38 -64.00
CA PHE A 811 -23.51 65.26 -65.21
C PHE A 811 -23.66 63.95 -66.00
N MET A 812 -24.50 63.04 -65.52
CA MET A 812 -24.82 61.79 -66.21
C MET A 812 -26.32 61.57 -66.25
N ASP A 813 -26.87 61.33 -67.44
CA ASP A 813 -28.30 61.04 -67.62
C ASP A 813 -28.63 59.59 -67.21
N ARG A 814 -27.69 58.65 -67.40
CA ARG A 814 -27.81 57.25 -67.01
C ARG A 814 -26.54 56.78 -66.27
N PRO A 815 -26.67 55.93 -65.24
CA PRO A 815 -25.51 55.36 -64.55
C PRO A 815 -24.72 54.42 -65.46
N ALA A 816 -23.40 54.36 -65.29
CA ALA A 816 -22.58 53.31 -65.87
C ALA A 816 -22.82 52.00 -65.11
N LEU A 817 -23.21 50.93 -65.81
CA LEU A 817 -23.57 49.66 -65.20
C LEU A 817 -22.52 48.59 -65.51
N ILE A 818 -21.99 47.97 -64.45
CA ILE A 818 -21.04 46.86 -64.51
C ILE A 818 -21.75 45.63 -63.97
N LYS A 819 -21.70 44.52 -64.72
CA LYS A 819 -22.28 43.24 -64.30
C LYS A 819 -21.17 42.24 -63.99
N ILE A 820 -21.19 41.67 -62.79
CA ILE A 820 -20.36 40.52 -62.41
C ILE A 820 -21.29 39.30 -62.35
N LYS A 821 -21.03 38.29 -63.19
CA LYS A 821 -21.88 37.10 -63.30
C LYS A 821 -22.04 36.38 -61.96
N SER A 822 -20.92 36.14 -61.29
CA SER A 822 -20.89 35.51 -59.98
C SER A 822 -19.59 35.84 -59.25
N LEU A 823 -19.64 35.84 -57.91
CA LEU A 823 -18.48 35.95 -57.06
C LEU A 823 -18.51 34.84 -56.00
N GLN A 824 -17.52 33.96 -56.05
CA GLN A 824 -17.39 32.84 -55.12
C GLN A 824 -17.14 33.33 -53.69
N PRO A 825 -17.48 32.53 -52.66
CA PRO A 825 -17.25 32.88 -51.26
C PRO A 825 -15.81 33.31 -50.99
N SER A 826 -15.61 34.39 -50.22
CA SER A 826 -14.27 34.91 -49.86
C SER A 826 -13.36 35.25 -51.04
N LYS A 827 -13.91 35.39 -52.26
CA LYS A 827 -13.18 35.90 -53.42
C LYS A 827 -13.50 37.37 -53.64
N SER A 828 -12.55 38.05 -54.25
CA SER A 828 -12.68 39.44 -54.67
C SER A 828 -12.40 39.54 -56.15
N VAL A 829 -13.07 40.47 -56.81
CA VAL A 829 -12.86 40.78 -58.22
C VAL A 829 -12.66 42.28 -58.39
N GLU A 830 -11.67 42.66 -59.18
CA GLU A 830 -11.43 44.05 -59.54
C GLU A 830 -12.08 44.34 -60.89
N VAL A 831 -12.84 45.43 -60.96
CA VAL A 831 -13.57 45.82 -62.17
C VAL A 831 -13.33 47.28 -62.50
N ASN A 832 -13.15 47.56 -63.78
CA ASN A 832 -12.99 48.91 -64.31
C ASN A 832 -14.37 49.55 -64.55
N ILE A 833 -14.50 50.82 -64.15
CA ILE A 833 -15.70 51.62 -64.35
C ILE A 833 -15.71 52.16 -65.78
N LYS A 834 -16.28 51.38 -66.73
CA LYS A 834 -16.47 51.77 -68.14
C LYS A 834 -17.66 51.05 -68.81
N PRO A 835 -18.28 51.66 -69.85
CA PRO A 835 -18.09 53.02 -70.33
C PRO A 835 -18.82 54.04 -69.44
N VAL A 836 -18.27 55.25 -69.29
CA VAL A 836 -18.93 56.37 -68.58
C VAL A 836 -19.27 57.45 -69.58
N VAL A 837 -20.56 57.76 -69.74
CA VAL A 837 -21.06 58.78 -70.67
C VAL A 837 -21.55 59.98 -69.88
N PHE A 838 -20.94 61.14 -70.12
CA PHE A 838 -21.35 62.41 -69.52
C PHE A 838 -22.34 63.15 -70.42
N ASN A 839 -23.28 63.88 -69.83
CA ASN A 839 -24.21 64.74 -70.55
C ASN A 839 -23.57 66.09 -70.90
N ASN A 840 -24.19 66.84 -71.82
CA ASN A 840 -23.63 68.10 -72.32
C ASN A 840 -23.46 69.19 -71.26
N ARG A 841 -24.05 69.04 -70.06
CA ARG A 841 -23.87 70.00 -68.96
C ARG A 841 -22.43 70.05 -68.47
N ILE A 842 -21.67 68.95 -68.64
CA ILE A 842 -20.25 68.93 -68.25
C ILE A 842 -19.40 69.93 -69.05
N LEU A 843 -19.80 70.25 -70.29
CA LEU A 843 -19.10 71.20 -71.16
C LEU A 843 -19.44 72.67 -70.85
N LEU A 844 -20.52 72.91 -70.09
CA LEU A 844 -21.03 74.26 -69.77
C LEU A 844 -20.47 74.82 -68.46
N LEU A 845 -19.63 74.05 -67.76
CA LEU A 845 -18.99 74.50 -66.52
C LEU A 845 -18.02 75.66 -66.81
N LYS A 846 -18.02 76.67 -65.92
CA LYS A 846 -17.16 77.86 -66.01
C LYS A 846 -16.00 77.89 -64.99
N GLU A 847 -16.08 77.09 -63.93
CA GLU A 847 -15.04 76.88 -62.91
C GLU A 847 -14.91 75.40 -62.48
N ASP A 848 -13.78 75.04 -61.86
CA ASP A 848 -13.53 73.69 -61.33
C ASP A 848 -14.56 73.36 -60.24
N ARG A 849 -15.12 72.14 -60.25
CA ARG A 849 -16.21 71.76 -59.34
C ARG A 849 -15.99 70.37 -58.74
N SER A 850 -16.14 70.24 -57.42
CA SER A 850 -16.21 68.95 -56.74
C SER A 850 -17.60 68.32 -56.93
N VAL A 851 -17.64 67.04 -57.30
CA VAL A 851 -18.86 66.30 -57.60
C VAL A 851 -18.86 64.97 -56.86
N LYS A 852 -20.03 64.62 -56.33
CA LYS A 852 -20.27 63.33 -55.67
C LYS A 852 -20.65 62.26 -56.69
N ALA A 853 -19.90 61.16 -56.69
CA ALA A 853 -20.17 59.96 -57.47
C ALA A 853 -20.74 58.87 -56.58
N ASP A 854 -21.97 58.46 -56.86
CA ASP A 854 -22.61 57.35 -56.17
C ASP A 854 -22.23 56.03 -56.85
N ILE A 855 -21.68 55.12 -56.06
CA ILE A 855 -21.29 53.75 -56.44
C ILE A 855 -22.23 52.79 -55.72
N GLY A 856 -23.31 52.43 -56.41
CA GLY A 856 -24.30 51.46 -55.93
C GLY A 856 -23.93 50.03 -56.31
N ILE A 857 -24.24 49.08 -55.44
CA ILE A 857 -24.26 47.65 -55.76
C ILE A 857 -25.65 47.10 -55.48
N ASN A 858 -26.17 46.33 -56.44
CA ASN A 858 -27.42 45.61 -56.36
C ASN A 858 -27.13 44.14 -56.62
N TYR A 859 -27.57 43.25 -55.74
CA TYR A 859 -27.35 41.80 -55.85
C TYR A 859 -28.47 41.04 -55.15
N VAL A 860 -28.61 39.76 -55.44
CA VAL A 860 -29.56 38.90 -54.72
C VAL A 860 -28.76 38.07 -53.71
N TYR A 861 -29.15 38.16 -52.44
CA TYR A 861 -28.56 37.36 -51.36
C TYR A 861 -29.68 36.70 -50.56
N GLU A 862 -29.64 35.37 -50.47
CA GLU A 862 -30.67 34.57 -49.80
C GLU A 862 -32.10 34.85 -50.30
N GLY A 863 -32.27 34.92 -51.63
CA GLY A 863 -33.56 35.13 -52.28
C GLY A 863 -34.11 36.56 -52.16
N SER A 864 -33.45 37.45 -51.41
CA SER A 864 -33.86 38.84 -51.27
C SER A 864 -32.92 39.77 -52.05
N PRO A 865 -33.45 40.76 -52.80
CA PRO A 865 -32.62 41.79 -53.39
C PRO A 865 -31.99 42.65 -52.27
N LYS A 866 -30.67 42.77 -52.31
CA LYS A 866 -29.87 43.64 -51.45
C LYS A 866 -29.24 44.73 -52.30
N SER A 867 -29.29 45.95 -51.78
CA SER A 867 -28.64 47.08 -52.39
C SER A 867 -28.06 48.01 -51.34
N TYR A 868 -26.92 48.60 -51.66
CA TYR A 868 -26.42 49.76 -50.95
C TYR A 868 -25.54 50.57 -51.89
N SER A 869 -25.32 51.83 -51.55
CA SER A 869 -24.44 52.72 -52.31
C SER A 869 -23.45 53.39 -51.38
N THR A 870 -22.21 53.53 -51.85
CA THR A 870 -21.22 54.43 -51.26
C THR A 870 -21.05 55.65 -52.14
N THR A 871 -20.67 56.78 -51.58
CA THR A 871 -20.45 58.03 -52.32
C THR A 871 -18.98 58.40 -52.26
N HIS A 872 -18.41 58.72 -53.42
CA HIS A 872 -17.01 59.13 -53.56
C HIS A 872 -16.95 60.55 -54.13
N ASP A 873 -16.09 61.40 -53.58
CA ASP A 873 -15.89 62.75 -54.10
C ASP A 873 -14.85 62.72 -55.23
N LEU A 874 -15.13 63.39 -56.34
CA LEU A 874 -14.20 63.56 -57.48
C LEU A 874 -14.25 64.98 -58.02
N MET A 875 -13.19 65.45 -58.68
CA MET A 875 -13.14 66.82 -59.22
C MET A 875 -13.41 66.86 -60.72
N ILE A 876 -14.13 67.88 -61.17
CA ILE A 876 -14.24 68.28 -62.59
C ILE A 876 -13.39 69.54 -62.82
N ILE A 877 -12.41 69.49 -63.72
CA ILE A 877 -11.35 70.51 -63.87
C ILE A 877 -11.33 71.11 -65.29
N LEU A 878 -11.41 72.44 -65.44
CA LEU A 878 -11.79 73.12 -66.70
C LEU A 878 -10.68 73.64 -67.61
N THR A 879 -9.50 74.04 -67.13
CA THR A 879 -8.44 74.49 -68.06
C THR A 879 -7.03 74.25 -67.55
N GLY A 880 -6.16 73.85 -68.49
CA GLY A 880 -4.71 73.84 -68.31
C GLY A 880 -4.18 75.23 -67.96
N ARG A 881 -3.54 75.34 -66.80
CA ARG A 881 -2.71 76.50 -66.43
C ARG A 881 -1.53 76.62 -67.42
N LYS A 882 -1.42 77.76 -68.09
CA LYS A 882 -0.27 78.14 -68.94
C LYS A 882 1.02 78.14 -68.10
N TYR A 883 1.93 77.20 -68.37
CA TYR A 883 3.30 77.27 -67.86
C TYR A 883 4.16 78.17 -68.74
N THR A 884 4.95 79.07 -68.13
CA THR A 884 5.88 79.95 -68.85
C THR A 884 7.08 79.14 -69.41
N LYS A 885 7.64 79.55 -70.56
CA LYS A 885 8.82 78.90 -71.21
C LYS A 885 9.99 78.64 -70.23
N THR A 886 10.12 79.46 -69.19
CA THR A 886 11.16 79.36 -68.15
C THR A 886 10.90 78.22 -67.16
N GLN A 887 9.64 77.91 -66.86
CA GLN A 887 9.25 76.80 -65.96
C GLN A 887 9.41 75.44 -66.66
N VAL A 888 9.12 75.36 -67.97
CA VAL A 888 9.37 74.16 -68.79
C VAL A 888 10.88 73.89 -68.94
N LYS A 889 11.71 74.93 -69.05
CA LYS A 889 13.18 74.79 -69.04
C LYS A 889 13.72 74.26 -67.71
N ARG A 890 13.16 74.65 -66.56
CA ARG A 890 13.54 74.10 -65.24
C ARG A 890 13.14 72.62 -65.09
N PHE A 891 11.97 72.24 -65.59
CA PHE A 891 11.50 70.85 -65.61
C PHE A 891 12.38 69.95 -66.50
N LEU A 892 12.70 70.39 -67.72
CA LEU A 892 13.60 69.66 -68.63
C LEU A 892 15.03 69.51 -68.07
N LYS A 893 15.50 70.50 -67.28
CA LYS A 893 16.81 70.43 -66.59
C LYS A 893 16.81 69.45 -65.40
N ALA A 894 15.66 69.29 -64.73
CA ALA A 894 15.49 68.30 -63.67
C ALA A 894 15.42 66.86 -64.23
N VAL A 895 14.72 66.66 -65.35
CA VAL A 895 14.61 65.38 -66.08
C VAL A 895 15.96 64.89 -66.60
N SER A 896 16.79 65.78 -67.15
CA SER A 896 18.15 65.46 -67.60
C SER A 896 19.17 65.24 -66.46
N SER A 897 18.85 65.64 -65.22
CA SER A 897 19.61 65.24 -64.02
C SER A 897 19.23 63.83 -63.52
N LEU A 898 17.97 63.44 -63.71
CA LEU A 898 17.46 62.08 -63.44
C LEU A 898 18.01 61.06 -64.44
N GLU A 899 18.11 61.41 -65.73
CA GLU A 899 18.76 60.58 -66.75
C GLU A 899 20.21 60.20 -66.37
N ARG A 900 20.98 61.15 -65.82
CA ARG A 900 22.36 60.90 -65.37
C ARG A 900 22.45 59.98 -64.14
N ARG A 901 21.45 59.99 -63.25
CA ARG A 901 21.39 59.10 -62.07
C ARG A 901 20.93 57.68 -62.47
N VAL A 902 20.04 57.55 -63.45
CA VAL A 902 19.60 56.26 -64.01
C VAL A 902 20.71 55.57 -64.83
N ILE A 903 21.55 56.33 -65.54
CA ILE A 903 22.72 55.80 -66.24
C ILE A 903 23.79 55.30 -65.26
N LYS A 904 23.99 55.97 -64.10
CA LYS A 904 24.86 55.46 -63.01
C LYS A 904 24.32 54.18 -62.36
N ALA A 905 22.99 54.02 -62.27
CA ALA A 905 22.36 52.80 -61.74
C ALA A 905 22.45 51.60 -62.70
N LYS A 906 22.59 51.82 -64.02
CA LYS A 906 22.83 50.76 -65.02
C LYS A 906 24.21 50.08 -64.90
N ALA A 907 25.18 50.67 -64.20
CA ALA A 907 26.53 50.13 -64.05
C ALA A 907 26.73 49.21 -62.83
N TYR A 908 25.78 49.18 -61.88
CA TYR A 908 25.85 48.32 -60.69
C TYR A 908 25.00 47.05 -60.90
N LYS A 909 25.65 46.01 -61.44
CA LYS A 909 25.31 44.56 -61.47
C LYS A 909 23.87 44.18 -61.03
N ARG A 910 22.99 43.80 -61.97
CA ARG A 910 22.78 42.42 -62.49
C ARG A 910 22.55 41.34 -61.42
N ALA A 911 21.35 41.30 -60.84
CA ALA A 911 20.63 40.06 -60.47
C ALA A 911 19.22 40.37 -59.93
N ARG A 912 18.23 40.54 -60.83
CA ARG A 912 16.79 40.22 -60.61
C ARG A 912 15.94 40.70 -61.81
N GLY A 913 15.48 39.76 -62.62
CA GLY A 913 14.83 39.95 -63.92
C GLY A 913 13.37 40.45 -63.93
N LYS A 914 12.90 41.16 -62.90
CA LYS A 914 11.52 41.70 -62.87
C LYS A 914 11.44 43.23 -62.76
N ILE A 915 12.44 43.89 -62.15
CA ILE A 915 12.55 45.36 -62.10
C ILE A 915 12.98 45.97 -63.46
N MET A 916 13.66 45.18 -64.30
CA MET A 916 14.13 45.65 -65.61
C MET A 916 12.99 45.88 -66.62
N LYS A 917 11.86 45.19 -66.47
CA LYS A 917 10.70 45.33 -67.37
C LYS A 917 9.89 46.61 -67.10
N GLU A 918 9.78 47.04 -65.84
CA GLU A 918 9.12 48.29 -65.47
C GLU A 918 9.93 49.54 -65.85
N LEU A 919 11.26 49.48 -65.77
CA LEU A 919 12.14 50.59 -66.16
C LEU A 919 12.19 50.79 -67.69
N ASP A 920 12.17 49.72 -68.49
CA ASP A 920 12.07 49.80 -69.96
C ASP A 920 10.71 50.37 -70.43
N THR A 921 9.65 50.06 -69.69
CA THR A 921 8.30 50.57 -69.98
C THR A 921 8.22 52.08 -69.68
N ARG A 922 8.90 52.59 -68.64
CA ARG A 922 8.95 54.04 -68.37
C ARG A 922 9.92 54.79 -69.29
N TYR A 923 10.99 54.15 -69.75
CA TYR A 923 11.95 54.74 -70.70
C TYR A 923 11.38 54.86 -72.13
N SER A 924 10.51 53.93 -72.55
CA SER A 924 9.84 53.97 -73.86
C SER A 924 8.77 55.06 -73.97
N VAL A 925 8.09 55.40 -72.86
CA VAL A 925 7.14 56.52 -72.78
C VAL A 925 7.85 57.87 -72.92
N ILE A 926 9.01 58.04 -72.29
CA ILE A 926 9.83 59.25 -72.39
C ILE A 926 10.46 59.39 -73.80
N LYS A 927 10.77 58.27 -74.46
CA LYS A 927 11.27 58.24 -75.85
C LYS A 927 10.18 58.62 -76.86
N ARG A 928 8.94 58.15 -76.70
CA ARG A 928 7.80 58.56 -77.55
C ARG A 928 7.47 60.06 -77.44
N LEU A 929 7.57 60.64 -76.25
CA LEU A 929 7.35 62.07 -76.02
C LEU A 929 8.44 62.98 -76.64
N ARG A 930 9.57 62.41 -77.08
CA ARG A 930 10.68 63.14 -77.72
C ARG A 930 10.63 63.09 -79.24
N ASP A 931 10.14 61.99 -79.81
CA ASP A 931 10.23 61.70 -81.25
C ASP A 931 8.98 62.12 -82.04
N GLU A 932 7.82 62.31 -81.39
CA GLU A 932 6.60 62.83 -82.03
C GLU A 932 6.50 64.35 -81.79
N LYS A 933 6.61 65.16 -82.85
CA LYS A 933 6.44 66.63 -82.83
C LYS A 933 4.98 67.03 -82.51
N LEU A 934 4.53 66.79 -81.29
CA LEU A 934 3.19 67.15 -80.81
C LEU A 934 3.10 68.65 -80.49
N GLY A 935 1.97 69.26 -80.84
CA GLY A 935 1.69 70.67 -80.57
C GLY A 935 1.55 70.97 -79.08
N TYR A 936 1.93 72.19 -78.68
CA TYR A 936 2.03 72.66 -77.29
C TYR A 936 0.74 72.51 -76.45
N GLY A 937 -0.43 72.27 -77.08
CA GLY A 937 -1.71 72.03 -76.41
C GLY A 937 -1.98 70.57 -76.00
N GLU A 938 -1.42 69.58 -76.70
CA GLU A 938 -1.62 68.15 -76.42
C GLU A 938 -0.60 67.59 -75.41
N VAL A 939 0.53 68.27 -75.26
CA VAL A 939 1.53 67.99 -74.23
C VAL A 939 1.02 68.42 -72.84
N VAL A 940 0.18 69.46 -72.75
CA VAL A 940 -0.38 69.94 -71.47
C VAL A 940 -1.50 69.04 -70.94
N SER A 941 -2.27 68.39 -71.82
CA SER A 941 -3.25 67.37 -71.40
C SER A 941 -2.57 66.06 -70.97
N CYS A 942 -1.48 65.65 -71.63
CA CYS A 942 -0.70 64.48 -71.19
C CYS A 942 0.06 64.71 -69.87
N ILE A 943 0.48 65.94 -69.57
CA ILE A 943 1.15 66.30 -68.31
C ILE A 943 0.15 66.48 -67.14
N TYR A 944 -1.12 66.83 -67.41
CA TYR A 944 -2.16 66.81 -66.36
C TYR A 944 -2.59 65.39 -65.97
N ILE A 945 -2.52 64.43 -66.91
CA ILE A 945 -2.80 63.01 -66.64
C ILE A 945 -1.65 62.32 -65.87
N SER A 946 -0.45 62.91 -65.80
CA SER A 946 0.68 62.35 -65.04
C SER A 946 0.93 63.00 -63.66
N ASN A 947 0.07 63.92 -63.20
CA ASN A 947 0.27 64.67 -61.96
C ASN A 947 -0.99 64.70 -61.05
N GLU A 948 -1.53 63.52 -60.72
CA GLU A 948 -2.42 63.31 -59.56
C GLU A 948 -1.64 62.89 -58.28
N THR A 949 -0.34 63.19 -58.23
CA THR A 949 0.34 63.30 -56.92
C THR A 949 1.06 64.63 -56.89
N GLY A 950 0.33 65.67 -56.48
CA GLY A 950 0.97 66.88 -56.01
C GLY A 950 1.99 66.53 -54.94
N ARG A 951 3.29 66.67 -55.26
CA ARG A 951 4.42 67.09 -54.41
C ARG A 951 5.75 66.84 -55.12
N PRO A 952 6.70 67.79 -55.05
CA PRO A 952 7.95 67.50 -54.32
C PRO A 952 8.59 68.76 -53.68
N PRO A 953 9.70 68.66 -52.93
CA PRO A 953 10.13 67.73 -51.89
C PRO A 953 10.59 68.47 -50.59
N MET A 954 11.01 67.72 -49.57
CA MET A 954 11.68 68.15 -48.30
C MET A 954 10.75 68.54 -47.14
N ASP A 955 10.35 67.53 -46.35
CA ASP A 955 10.97 67.40 -45.03
C ASP A 955 10.98 65.95 -44.55
N ILE A 956 12.14 65.58 -44.00
CA ILE A 956 12.53 64.28 -43.47
C ILE A 956 12.12 64.26 -41.99
N LEU A 957 11.32 63.27 -41.57
CA LEU A 957 11.26 62.65 -40.23
C LEU A 957 9.85 62.13 -39.93
N ASN A 958 9.64 60.83 -40.15
CA ASN A 958 9.11 59.88 -39.15
C ASN A 958 8.68 58.60 -39.86
N ALA A 959 9.55 57.60 -39.72
CA ALA A 959 9.33 56.23 -40.15
C ALA A 959 8.60 55.48 -39.04
N GLU A 960 7.30 55.28 -39.20
CA GLU A 960 6.56 54.29 -38.40
C GLU A 960 5.40 53.62 -39.18
N LYS A 961 5.50 53.57 -40.51
CA LYS A 961 4.56 52.83 -41.37
C LYS A 961 5.26 52.13 -42.54
N ALA A 962 6.11 51.15 -42.21
CA ALA A 962 6.71 50.24 -43.19
C ALA A 962 6.48 48.74 -42.85
N GLY A 963 5.39 48.40 -42.16
CA GLY A 963 4.96 47.00 -41.96
C GLY A 963 4.00 46.47 -43.03
N GLN A 964 3.13 47.34 -43.58
CA GLN A 964 2.06 46.89 -44.48
C GLN A 964 2.44 46.96 -45.97
N LYS A 965 3.38 47.83 -46.35
CA LYS A 965 3.88 47.94 -47.74
C LYS A 965 4.85 46.82 -48.15
N TRP A 966 5.30 46.00 -47.21
CA TRP A 966 6.15 44.84 -47.49
C TRP A 966 5.36 43.57 -47.82
N GLN A 967 4.09 43.47 -47.40
CA GLN A 967 3.22 42.34 -47.74
C GLN A 967 2.59 42.48 -49.13
N ASP A 968 2.30 43.70 -49.58
CA ASP A 968 1.76 43.94 -50.94
C ASP A 968 2.80 43.73 -52.05
N LEU A 969 4.10 43.86 -51.72
CA LEU A 969 5.21 43.58 -52.64
C LEU A 969 5.53 42.08 -52.75
N MET A 970 5.14 41.27 -51.76
CA MET A 970 5.41 39.83 -51.71
C MET A 970 4.34 39.00 -52.42
N SER A 971 3.09 39.47 -52.46
CA SER A 971 1.99 38.79 -53.17
C SER A 971 2.04 38.98 -54.70
N MET A 972 2.83 39.94 -55.20
CA MET A 972 2.91 40.24 -56.63
C MET A 972 3.91 39.37 -57.42
N PHE A 973 4.71 38.53 -56.74
CA PHE A 973 5.88 37.89 -57.35
C PHE A 973 6.01 36.36 -57.22
N ASP A 974 5.08 35.64 -56.59
CA ASP A 974 5.02 34.16 -56.54
C ASP A 974 6.35 33.50 -56.09
N LEU A 975 6.71 33.71 -54.81
CA LEU A 975 7.89 33.13 -54.17
C LEU A 975 7.46 32.29 -52.95
N ASP A 976 7.97 31.06 -52.86
CA ASP A 976 7.71 30.13 -51.74
C ASP A 976 8.45 30.58 -50.46
N ILE A 977 7.73 30.56 -49.34
CA ILE A 977 8.23 30.95 -48.01
C ILE A 977 9.38 30.05 -47.54
N ASN A 978 9.47 28.81 -48.02
CA ASN A 978 10.49 27.85 -47.59
C ASN A 978 11.90 28.19 -48.11
N ASP A 979 12.06 28.80 -49.29
CA ASP A 979 13.38 29.16 -49.84
C ASP A 979 13.97 30.42 -49.19
N VAL A 980 13.11 31.35 -48.77
CA VAL A 980 13.54 32.56 -48.04
C VAL A 980 13.87 32.23 -46.58
N THR A 981 13.12 31.32 -45.97
CA THR A 981 13.38 30.90 -44.57
C THR A 981 14.65 30.06 -44.47
N ASN A 982 14.91 29.14 -45.42
CA ASN A 982 16.16 28.37 -45.47
C ASN A 982 17.41 29.25 -45.72
N THR A 983 17.26 30.34 -46.48
CA THR A 983 18.36 31.30 -46.70
C THR A 983 18.60 32.19 -45.46
N ILE A 984 17.55 32.53 -44.70
CA ILE A 984 17.65 33.33 -43.46
C ILE A 984 18.13 32.48 -42.27
N GLU A 985 17.78 31.19 -42.20
CA GLU A 985 18.38 30.23 -41.25
C GLU A 985 19.85 29.93 -41.60
N GLY A 986 20.20 29.85 -42.89
CA GLY A 986 21.58 29.71 -43.36
C GLY A 986 22.46 30.93 -43.00
N ILE A 987 21.93 32.14 -43.13
CA ILE A 987 22.63 33.38 -42.75
C ILE A 987 22.69 33.53 -41.21
N SER A 988 21.62 33.18 -40.48
CA SER A 988 21.62 33.20 -39.01
C SER A 988 22.59 32.18 -38.40
N ARG A 989 22.72 30.98 -38.97
CA ARG A 989 23.75 30.01 -38.56
C ARG A 989 25.17 30.49 -38.86
N SER A 990 25.39 31.22 -39.97
CA SER A 990 26.70 31.81 -40.29
C SER A 990 27.11 33.01 -39.41
N ILE A 991 26.13 33.78 -38.90
CA ILE A 991 26.36 34.92 -37.99
C ILE A 991 26.51 34.46 -36.53
N ILE A 992 25.85 33.36 -36.14
CA ILE A 992 26.00 32.74 -34.81
C ILE A 992 27.34 31.99 -34.70
N LEU A 993 27.88 31.43 -35.79
CA LEU A 993 29.21 30.82 -35.83
C LEU A 993 30.37 31.83 -35.75
N LYS A 994 30.16 33.12 -36.07
CA LYS A 994 31.15 34.20 -35.83
C LYS A 994 31.01 34.90 -34.47
N LYS A 995 30.03 34.53 -33.66
CA LYS A 995 29.74 35.10 -32.33
C LYS A 995 30.67 34.60 -31.21
N LYS A 996 31.51 33.58 -31.46
CA LYS A 996 32.38 32.94 -30.46
C LYS A 996 33.84 33.43 -30.39
N SER A 997 34.28 34.43 -31.18
CA SER A 997 35.72 34.74 -31.29
C SER A 997 36.17 36.21 -31.26
N LYS A 998 35.46 37.19 -30.66
CA LYS A 998 36.03 38.55 -30.41
C LYS A 998 35.54 39.26 -29.11
N PRO A 999 36.36 40.16 -28.52
CA PRO A 999 36.18 40.68 -27.14
C PRO A 999 35.12 41.77 -26.95
N ARG A 1000 34.70 41.93 -25.70
CA ARG A 1000 33.51 42.64 -25.16
C ARG A 1000 33.30 44.13 -25.52
N ARG A 1001 34.26 44.85 -26.12
CA ARG A 1001 34.15 46.31 -26.34
C ARG A 1001 33.59 46.76 -27.70
N ARG A 1002 33.38 45.85 -28.66
CA ARG A 1002 32.72 46.15 -29.96
C ARG A 1002 31.26 45.69 -30.06
N ARG A 1003 30.61 45.39 -28.92
CA ARG A 1003 29.18 45.02 -28.88
C ARG A 1003 28.22 46.22 -28.89
N MET A 1004 28.65 47.42 -28.49
CA MET A 1004 27.75 48.59 -28.44
C MET A 1004 27.63 49.38 -29.74
N GLU A 1005 28.57 49.27 -30.69
CA GLU A 1005 28.47 49.96 -31.98
C GLU A 1005 27.68 49.18 -33.04
N THR A 1006 27.54 47.86 -32.89
CA THR A 1006 26.79 47.03 -33.85
C THR A 1006 25.27 47.05 -33.58
N ASP A 1007 24.85 47.30 -32.34
CA ASP A 1007 23.43 47.46 -31.98
C ASP A 1007 22.83 48.82 -32.40
N ARG A 1008 23.67 49.76 -32.87
CA ARG A 1008 23.24 51.05 -33.45
C ARG A 1008 23.10 51.04 -34.97
N TYR A 1009 23.60 49.99 -35.64
CA TYR A 1009 23.53 49.82 -37.10
C TYR A 1009 22.51 48.74 -37.52
N ILE A 1010 21.95 48.00 -36.55
CA ILE A 1010 20.93 46.96 -36.76
C ILE A 1010 19.52 47.40 -36.33
N LYS A 1011 19.38 48.44 -35.48
CA LYS A 1011 18.14 49.24 -35.38
C LYS A 1011 18.03 50.12 -36.61
#